data_AF-A0A2Z6N1H2-F1
#
_entry.id   AF-A0A2Z6N1H2-F1
#
_cell.length_a   1.000
_cell.length_b   1.000
_cell.length_c   1.000
_cell.angle_alpha   90.00
_cell.angle_beta   90.00
_cell.angle_gamma   90.00
#
_symmetry.space_group_name_H-M   'P 1'
#
loop_
_entity.id
_entity.type
_entity.pdbx_description
1 polymer ?
#
loop_
_entity_poly.entity_id
_entity_poly.type
_entity_poly.pdbx_seq_one_letter_code
_entity_poly.pdbx_strand_id
1 'polypeptide(L)'
;MASGEGDTGETMEIRAEDSSRIEENLSDSDMNRESKDGSNINVVLENGVSDGNEGSGDTYDQLVQMVVDLRFQNEFLKSQFEGFSNVNSASSESSIQKEVGGTEDRESNIVKELQERIESLNKEFLIEKQTRIASEEALKHLQIVYSDAEEKAKDLAEQLVEAQNKLEHEIRERDEKYSELDAKLNRLHKRAKQRIQEEKDDLEARFSEVNESAERASSQQAALQQELERTRKQANEALKAMDSDRQQLRSANNKLRDTIEDLRRSLEPKENALEALQLSVAEKEQMLENMRGLLQASDEKRQASLAELSAKHQKNIESLEAQLNDALSDRSKADESISSLQVLVAEKESRIAEMEAASTGEAARLRAAMESVKGEISHLKQEHEKERESWETASHALKAKLQIAESNCQLESEVSAQAKILGMREAELLAAKEQKSSLEREFSSYKARAHALLQKKDADLVAAKDSEQLKALEEALKEAENEVVSITEERDRALLDLQSAMANNEKELAESVCGALTASHFMNFRDTALENAKQQIRSLETKLDLLSAKHLREKEEWGLSLQNVEETWRIRCEALKAENEAASAEDMKKELEELKQRCKKLKEEHASFHDLADRMIEDKDNEISRLLDENKNLRQSLQSRPPASQNDNYNTALHKLDPTNLSPSDAEHQILILARQQAQREEELAQSQRHILALQEEIEELEHENRLHSQQEAMLKSELRNMERSKKREGVDMTYLKNIILKLLETGEVEVLLPVIGMLLQFSPEEMQKCQQTYQNSKDVPPSPASDTSGSGLSLFSRFSFS
;
A
#
# COMPACT_ATOMS: atom_id res chain seq x y z
N MET A 1 -8.58 -36.62 27.55
CA MET A 1 -7.37 -37.43 27.82
C MET A 1 -6.17 -36.60 27.37
N ALA A 2 -5.06 -36.60 28.12
CA ALA A 2 -3.79 -35.90 27.84
C ALA A 2 -3.90 -34.41 27.47
N SER A 3 -3.55 -33.41 28.29
CA SER A 3 -2.37 -33.18 29.15
C SER A 3 -1.11 -32.78 28.38
N GLY A 4 -0.52 -31.63 28.75
CA GLY A 4 0.65 -31.02 28.10
C GLY A 4 0.90 -29.62 28.69
N GLU A 5 1.36 -29.56 29.94
CA GLU A 5 1.77 -28.34 30.65
C GLU A 5 3.30 -28.35 30.89
N GLY A 6 3.87 -27.19 31.18
CA GLY A 6 5.29 -26.99 31.52
C GLY A 6 6.11 -26.31 30.42
N ASP A 7 7.04 -25.40 30.72
CA ASP A 7 7.32 -24.78 32.02
C ASP A 7 8.02 -23.41 31.80
N THR A 8 7.82 -22.45 32.71
CA THR A 8 8.43 -21.11 32.63
C THR A 8 8.71 -20.53 34.00
N GLY A 9 9.96 -20.63 34.46
CA GLY A 9 10.43 -19.84 35.60
C GLY A 9 11.74 -20.31 36.19
N GLU A 10 12.84 -19.60 35.90
CA GLU A 10 13.90 -19.45 36.88
C GLU A 10 14.56 -18.06 36.75
N THR A 11 14.84 -17.42 37.88
CA THR A 11 15.32 -16.03 37.98
C THR A 11 16.22 -15.90 39.19
N MET A 12 17.53 -15.66 38.98
CA MET A 12 18.52 -15.16 39.96
C MET A 12 19.91 -15.09 39.27
N GLU A 13 20.96 -14.45 39.80
CA GLU A 13 21.08 -13.13 40.46
C GLU A 13 22.57 -12.72 40.53
N ILE A 14 22.79 -11.41 40.67
CA ILE A 14 24.01 -10.61 40.87
C ILE A 14 25.18 -11.29 41.62
N ARG A 15 26.40 -11.21 41.04
CA ARG A 15 27.70 -10.80 41.66
C ARG A 15 28.80 -10.78 40.56
N ALA A 16 29.76 -9.85 40.44
CA ALA A 16 30.44 -8.88 41.32
C ALA A 16 31.72 -9.41 42.03
N GLU A 17 32.77 -8.56 42.03
CA GLU A 17 34.09 -8.64 42.71
C GLU A 17 35.07 -9.73 42.20
N ASP A 18 36.09 -9.46 41.35
CA ASP A 18 37.31 -8.62 41.47
C ASP A 18 38.60 -9.41 41.83
N SER A 19 39.74 -8.89 41.35
CA SER A 19 41.13 -9.05 41.80
C SER A 19 42.00 -10.28 41.43
N SER A 20 43.22 -9.91 40.98
CA SER A 20 44.53 -10.61 41.03
C SER A 20 44.99 -11.45 39.82
N ARG A 21 46.29 -11.59 39.48
CA ARG A 21 47.53 -10.73 39.52
C ARG A 21 48.66 -11.57 38.86
N ILE A 22 49.90 -11.04 38.74
CA ILE A 22 51.19 -11.79 38.54
C ILE A 22 51.36 -12.41 37.12
N GLU A 23 52.51 -12.34 36.40
CA GLU A 23 53.82 -11.67 36.59
C GLU A 23 54.58 -11.54 35.23
N GLU A 24 55.59 -10.65 35.16
CA GLU A 24 56.82 -10.72 34.33
C GLU A 24 56.76 -10.77 32.76
N ASN A 25 57.74 -10.31 31.96
CA ASN A 25 59.06 -9.67 32.25
C ASN A 25 59.62 -8.81 31.06
N LEU A 26 60.56 -7.90 31.38
CA LEU A 26 61.57 -7.24 30.48
C LEU A 26 61.07 -6.30 29.34
N SER A 27 61.80 -5.25 28.89
CA SER A 27 63.14 -4.69 29.24
C SER A 27 63.22 -3.16 29.06
N ASP A 28 64.10 -2.52 29.85
CA ASP A 28 64.91 -1.27 29.67
C ASP A 28 64.66 -0.37 28.43
N SER A 29 64.64 0.97 28.54
CA SER A 29 65.80 1.77 29.04
C SER A 29 65.50 3.24 29.42
N ASP A 30 66.27 3.77 30.40
CA ASP A 30 66.90 5.11 30.54
C ASP A 30 66.57 6.26 29.57
N MET A 31 66.59 7.57 29.91
CA MET A 31 66.90 8.39 31.12
C MET A 31 66.54 9.87 30.74
N ASN A 32 66.33 10.90 31.59
CA ASN A 32 66.13 11.09 33.03
C ASN A 32 65.42 12.47 33.24
N ARG A 33 64.84 12.75 34.42
CA ARG A 33 64.54 14.13 34.90
C ARG A 33 64.34 14.20 36.43
N GLU A 34 65.28 14.82 37.13
CA GLU A 34 65.09 15.29 38.52
C GLU A 34 64.17 16.54 38.52
N SER A 35 63.26 16.77 39.47
CA SER A 35 63.39 16.89 40.94
C SER A 35 64.27 18.09 41.37
N LYS A 36 63.92 18.90 42.38
CA LYS A 36 62.84 18.79 43.40
C LYS A 36 62.40 20.18 43.90
N ASP A 37 61.37 20.20 44.76
CA ASP A 37 60.76 21.41 45.35
C ASP A 37 60.89 21.41 46.90
N GLY A 38 60.77 22.60 47.53
CA GLY A 38 60.19 22.75 48.87
C GLY A 38 61.09 22.91 50.11
N SER A 39 60.87 24.05 50.81
CA SER A 39 60.63 24.14 52.28
C SER A 39 61.70 24.62 53.29
N ASN A 40 61.67 25.94 53.55
CA ASN A 40 61.51 26.61 54.86
C ASN A 40 62.41 26.38 56.11
N ILE A 41 63.03 27.51 56.54
CA ILE A 41 62.90 28.18 57.87
C ILE A 41 63.38 27.45 59.16
N ASN A 42 64.66 27.73 59.52
CA ASN A 42 65.10 28.50 60.71
C ASN A 42 64.99 27.95 62.18
N VAL A 43 65.82 28.51 63.07
CA VAL A 43 65.74 28.57 64.56
C VAL A 43 66.36 27.44 65.44
N VAL A 44 67.67 27.63 65.77
CA VAL A 44 68.24 27.77 67.14
C VAL A 44 68.68 26.57 68.04
N LEU A 45 69.89 26.76 68.62
CA LEU A 45 70.53 26.27 69.87
C LEU A 45 71.11 24.84 70.07
N GLU A 46 72.43 24.89 70.42
CA GLU A 46 73.17 24.16 71.48
C GLU A 46 73.67 22.71 71.37
N ASN A 47 74.91 22.56 71.87
CA ASN A 47 75.55 21.41 72.53
C ASN A 47 75.69 20.05 71.82
N GLY A 48 76.96 19.69 71.52
CA GLY A 48 77.48 18.41 72.05
C GLY A 48 78.58 17.66 71.29
N VAL A 49 79.84 17.89 71.69
CA VAL A 49 80.93 16.89 71.79
C VAL A 49 81.28 16.00 70.57
N SER A 50 82.42 16.31 69.94
CA SER A 50 83.47 15.38 69.43
C SER A 50 84.64 16.28 69.01
N ASP A 51 85.66 16.56 69.82
CA ASP A 51 86.67 15.68 70.45
C ASP A 51 87.73 15.17 69.45
N GLY A 52 89.02 15.23 69.83
CA GLY A 52 90.18 15.31 68.93
C GLY A 52 90.62 16.78 68.71
N ASN A 53 91.40 17.44 69.59
CA ASN A 53 92.74 17.11 70.11
C ASN A 53 93.83 17.29 69.03
N GLU A 54 94.99 17.94 69.23
CA GLU A 54 95.72 18.35 70.45
C GLU A 54 96.74 19.48 70.15
N GLY A 55 97.32 20.14 71.17
CA GLY A 55 98.61 20.88 71.12
C GLY A 55 98.62 22.23 70.35
N SER A 56 98.81 23.43 70.93
CA SER A 56 99.73 23.90 72.01
C SER A 56 101.22 24.08 71.61
N GLY A 57 101.54 24.35 70.35
CA GLY A 57 102.91 24.67 69.91
C GLY A 57 103.34 26.12 70.18
N ASP A 58 102.74 27.08 69.46
CA ASP A 58 103.32 28.41 69.21
C ASP A 58 103.61 29.27 70.45
N THR A 59 102.96 29.06 71.60
CA THR A 59 103.26 29.85 72.81
C THR A 59 104.51 29.39 73.54
N TYR A 60 104.89 28.11 73.44
CA TYR A 60 106.20 27.65 73.91
C TYR A 60 107.28 28.06 72.91
N ASP A 61 107.03 27.90 71.60
CA ASP A 61 108.03 28.23 70.58
C ASP A 61 108.26 29.74 70.43
N GLN A 62 107.25 30.61 70.63
CA GLN A 62 107.49 32.06 70.77
C GLN A 62 108.26 32.40 72.05
N LEU A 63 108.04 31.70 73.15
CA LEU A 63 108.81 31.91 74.38
C LEU A 63 110.26 31.43 74.22
N VAL A 64 110.47 30.31 73.53
CA VAL A 64 111.81 29.78 73.18
C VAL A 64 112.50 30.71 72.20
N GLN A 65 111.82 31.20 71.15
CA GLN A 65 112.39 32.17 70.21
C GLN A 65 112.78 33.47 70.92
N MET A 66 111.90 34.01 71.78
CA MET A 66 112.24 35.18 72.60
C MET A 66 113.37 34.89 73.60
N VAL A 67 113.48 33.68 74.16
CA VAL A 67 114.60 33.27 75.02
C VAL A 67 115.89 33.04 74.23
N VAL A 68 115.82 32.65 72.96
CA VAL A 68 116.96 32.54 72.03
C VAL A 68 117.44 33.93 71.62
N ASP A 69 116.53 34.83 71.25
CA ASP A 69 116.86 36.22 70.88
C ASP A 69 117.39 37.00 72.10
N LEU A 70 116.78 36.84 73.28
CA LEU A 70 117.33 37.36 74.54
C LEU A 70 118.64 36.68 74.93
N ARG A 71 118.85 35.38 74.62
CA ARG A 71 120.18 34.75 74.78
C ARG A 71 121.20 35.40 73.86
N PHE A 72 120.88 35.60 72.59
CA PHE A 72 121.78 36.20 71.60
C PHE A 72 122.14 37.64 71.97
N GLN A 73 121.16 38.43 72.44
CA GLN A 73 121.40 39.76 73.01
C GLN A 73 122.24 39.71 74.30
N ASN A 74 121.97 38.77 75.22
CA ASN A 74 122.79 38.59 76.42
C ASN A 74 124.20 38.08 76.11
N GLU A 75 124.40 37.27 75.07
CA GLU A 75 125.69 36.70 74.67
C GLU A 75 126.53 37.72 73.88
N PHE A 76 125.87 38.59 73.10
CA PHE A 76 126.46 39.79 72.50
C PHE A 76 126.89 40.81 73.56
N LEU A 77 126.00 41.15 74.51
CA LEU A 77 126.34 42.02 75.64
C LEU A 77 127.41 41.39 76.52
N LYS A 78 127.34 40.09 76.78
CA LYS A 78 128.37 39.34 77.52
C LYS A 78 129.70 39.41 76.79
N SER A 79 129.78 39.18 75.48
CA SER A 79 131.03 39.38 74.71
C SER A 79 131.56 40.81 74.83
N GLN A 80 130.67 41.82 74.88
CA GLN A 80 131.06 43.21 75.08
C GLN A 80 131.64 43.48 76.48
N PHE A 81 131.16 42.80 77.53
CA PHE A 81 131.69 42.92 78.90
C PHE A 81 132.82 41.93 79.24
N GLU A 82 132.91 40.79 78.55
CA GLU A 82 133.93 39.74 78.74
C GLU A 82 135.29 40.16 78.16
N GLY A 83 135.30 41.15 77.25
CA GLY A 83 136.51 41.90 76.87
C GLY A 83 137.00 42.92 77.91
N PHE A 84 136.17 43.32 78.88
CA PHE A 84 136.49 44.36 79.89
C PHE A 84 136.48 43.87 81.34
N SER A 85 136.12 42.60 81.60
CA SER A 85 136.06 42.03 82.95
C SER A 85 137.35 41.35 83.43
N ASN A 86 138.42 41.37 82.63
CA ASN A 86 139.75 40.87 83.03
C ASN A 86 140.50 41.91 83.90
N VAL A 87 139.93 42.21 85.07
CA VAL A 87 140.41 43.23 86.01
C VAL A 87 141.57 42.68 86.86
N ASN A 88 142.65 43.47 86.94
CA ASN A 88 143.70 43.52 87.96
C ASN A 88 143.74 42.39 89.02
N SER A 89 144.83 41.62 89.03
CA SER A 89 145.21 40.80 90.18
C SER A 89 146.70 40.93 90.52
N ALA A 90 146.99 41.39 91.75
CA ALA A 90 148.31 41.47 92.40
C ALA A 90 149.41 42.36 91.74
N SER A 91 150.41 42.88 92.45
CA SER A 91 150.52 43.22 93.89
C SER A 91 151.79 44.06 94.16
N SER A 92 151.65 45.10 95.00
CA SER A 92 152.51 45.50 96.15
C SER A 92 154.05 45.60 96.08
N GLU A 93 154.57 46.39 97.03
CA GLU A 93 155.99 46.54 97.47
C GLU A 93 156.93 47.32 96.50
N SER A 94 157.82 48.24 96.91
CA SER A 94 158.51 48.61 98.17
C SER A 94 159.86 47.92 98.45
N SER A 95 160.99 48.55 98.05
CA SER A 95 162.12 48.87 98.96
C SER A 95 163.29 49.59 98.26
N ILE A 96 164.28 50.04 99.05
CA ILE A 96 165.44 50.87 98.65
C ILE A 96 166.77 50.18 99.10
N GLN A 97 167.90 50.60 98.51
CA GLN A 97 169.32 50.18 98.71
C GLN A 97 169.80 49.13 97.69
N LYS A 98 171.05 49.12 97.17
CA LYS A 98 172.26 49.98 97.28
C LYS A 98 173.03 49.84 95.92
N GLU A 99 174.12 50.54 95.55
CA GLU A 99 175.29 51.06 96.28
C GLU A 99 176.03 52.18 95.49
N VAL A 100 176.99 52.85 96.18
CA VAL A 100 178.05 53.81 95.76
C VAL A 100 178.44 53.86 94.25
N GLY A 101 178.75 55.01 93.62
CA GLY A 101 178.80 56.43 94.06
C GLY A 101 179.89 57.25 93.33
N GLY A 102 179.76 58.59 93.22
CA GLY A 102 180.81 59.46 92.64
C GLY A 102 180.32 60.81 92.05
N THR A 103 180.55 61.90 92.80
CA THR A 103 180.70 63.33 92.38
C THR A 103 179.97 63.91 91.14
N GLU A 104 179.05 64.84 91.44
CA GLU A 104 178.73 66.10 90.72
C GLU A 104 177.87 66.09 89.42
N ASP A 105 177.16 67.21 89.24
CA ASP A 105 176.22 67.63 88.16
C ASP A 105 174.92 66.79 87.95
N ARG A 106 173.74 67.40 88.16
CA ARG A 106 172.45 66.66 88.16
C ARG A 106 171.16 67.42 87.74
N GLU A 107 171.18 68.71 87.42
CA GLU A 107 169.91 69.48 87.26
C GLU A 107 169.34 69.52 85.82
N SER A 108 170.13 69.20 84.80
CA SER A 108 169.75 69.47 83.39
C SER A 108 168.69 68.52 82.78
N ASN A 109 168.70 67.23 83.13
CA ASN A 109 167.95 66.22 82.33
C ASN A 109 166.44 66.15 82.59
N ILE A 110 165.94 66.49 83.78
CA ILE A 110 164.54 66.26 84.18
C ILE A 110 163.54 67.12 83.37
N VAL A 111 163.95 68.32 82.98
CA VAL A 111 163.08 69.28 82.25
C VAL A 111 162.69 68.74 80.87
N LYS A 112 163.58 67.98 80.23
CA LYS A 112 163.42 67.53 78.83
C LYS A 112 162.34 66.45 78.68
N GLU A 113 162.32 65.50 79.60
CA GLU A 113 161.40 64.35 79.60
C GLU A 113 159.93 64.79 79.82
N LEU A 114 159.71 65.82 80.65
CA LEU A 114 158.40 66.47 80.81
C LEU A 114 157.91 67.15 79.52
N GLN A 115 158.82 67.75 78.75
CA GLN A 115 158.46 68.51 77.54
C GLN A 115 158.02 67.59 76.40
N GLU A 116 158.71 66.46 76.22
CA GLU A 116 158.31 65.40 75.27
C GLU A 116 156.95 64.78 75.64
N ARG A 117 156.65 64.62 76.93
CA ARG A 117 155.35 64.12 77.40
C ARG A 117 154.19 65.06 77.04
N ILE A 118 154.40 66.37 77.12
CA ILE A 118 153.40 67.40 76.73
C ILE A 118 153.17 67.40 75.22
N GLU A 119 154.21 67.23 74.40
CA GLU A 119 154.03 67.09 72.94
C GLU A 119 153.25 65.83 72.55
N SER A 120 153.45 64.72 73.25
CA SER A 120 152.68 63.49 73.01
C SER A 120 151.20 63.70 73.31
N LEU A 121 150.86 64.30 74.46
CA LEU A 121 149.48 64.60 74.86
C LEU A 121 148.80 65.58 73.90
N ASN A 122 149.52 66.57 73.37
CA ASN A 122 148.98 67.50 72.37
C ASN A 122 148.67 66.80 71.02
N LYS A 123 149.48 65.82 70.61
CA LYS A 123 149.20 65.00 69.41
C LYS A 123 147.98 64.12 69.61
N GLU A 124 147.89 63.47 70.77
CA GLU A 124 146.76 62.61 71.16
C GLU A 124 145.43 63.40 71.26
N PHE A 125 145.44 64.58 71.89
CA PHE A 125 144.31 65.50 71.92
C PHE A 125 143.90 66.01 70.54
N LEU A 126 144.85 66.24 69.63
CA LEU A 126 144.55 66.67 68.27
C LEU A 126 143.89 65.55 67.45
N ILE A 127 144.33 64.30 67.63
CA ILE A 127 143.71 63.10 67.04
C ILE A 127 142.29 62.94 67.58
N GLU A 128 142.09 63.01 68.90
CA GLU A 128 140.76 62.85 69.51
C GLU A 128 139.79 63.98 69.15
N LYS A 129 140.31 65.19 68.91
CA LYS A 129 139.51 66.27 68.34
C LYS A 129 139.07 65.97 66.90
N GLN A 130 139.90 65.30 66.10
CA GLN A 130 139.57 64.93 64.72
C GLN A 130 138.60 63.74 64.66
N THR A 131 138.79 62.69 65.47
CA THR A 131 137.83 61.57 65.59
C THR A 131 136.47 62.06 66.04
N ARG A 132 136.42 62.96 67.02
CA ARG A 132 135.17 63.59 67.47
C ARG A 132 134.49 64.43 66.39
N ILE A 133 135.23 65.24 65.63
CA ILE A 133 134.63 66.01 64.52
C ILE A 133 134.05 65.06 63.47
N ALA A 134 134.79 64.02 63.10
CA ALA A 134 134.32 63.01 62.15
C ALA A 134 133.08 62.24 62.66
N SER A 135 132.96 61.98 63.97
CA SER A 135 131.77 61.34 64.55
C SER A 135 130.57 62.30 64.63
N GLU A 136 130.78 63.58 64.93
CA GLU A 136 129.73 64.62 64.87
C GLU A 136 129.26 64.89 63.42
N GLU A 137 130.12 64.70 62.42
CA GLU A 137 129.76 64.75 60.99
C GLU A 137 129.03 63.48 60.55
N ALA A 138 129.51 62.29 60.94
CA ALA A 138 128.84 61.02 60.68
C ALA A 138 127.42 60.97 61.30
N LEU A 139 127.23 61.50 62.51
CA LEU A 139 125.91 61.61 63.15
C LEU A 139 124.97 62.56 62.41
N LYS A 140 125.47 63.66 61.83
CA LYS A 140 124.66 64.56 60.97
C LYS A 140 124.24 63.85 59.69
N HIS A 141 125.14 63.13 59.04
CA HIS A 141 124.80 62.31 57.88
C HIS A 141 123.77 61.22 58.23
N LEU A 142 123.93 60.55 59.37
CA LEU A 142 122.97 59.55 59.86
C LEU A 142 121.59 60.18 60.12
N GLN A 143 121.53 61.35 60.76
CA GLN A 143 120.29 62.09 61.03
C GLN A 143 119.59 62.53 59.73
N ILE A 144 120.36 63.00 58.73
CA ILE A 144 119.83 63.34 57.40
C ILE A 144 119.26 62.08 56.74
N VAL A 145 120.00 60.97 56.72
CA VAL A 145 119.53 59.69 56.13
C VAL A 145 118.28 59.16 56.84
N TYR A 146 118.17 59.30 58.17
CA TYR A 146 116.95 58.94 58.88
C TYR A 146 115.76 59.85 58.53
N SER A 147 115.96 61.17 58.43
CA SER A 147 114.90 62.10 58.00
C SER A 147 114.44 61.79 56.57
N ASP A 148 115.40 61.57 55.67
CA ASP A 148 115.23 61.26 54.25
C ASP A 148 114.60 59.85 54.04
N ALA A 149 114.69 58.96 55.03
CA ALA A 149 113.99 57.68 55.08
C ALA A 149 112.59 57.79 55.73
N GLU A 150 112.42 58.63 56.75
CA GLU A 150 111.12 58.88 57.40
C GLU A 150 110.15 59.61 56.46
N GLU A 151 110.67 60.54 55.64
CA GLU A 151 109.92 61.21 54.57
C GLU A 151 109.45 60.18 53.51
N LYS A 152 110.35 59.34 53.00
CA LYS A 152 109.98 58.26 52.06
C LYS A 152 109.02 57.23 52.67
N ALA A 153 109.10 56.97 53.99
CA ALA A 153 108.15 56.11 54.68
C ALA A 153 106.74 56.73 54.76
N LYS A 154 106.65 58.06 54.89
CA LYS A 154 105.37 58.80 54.82
C LYS A 154 104.82 58.81 53.39
N ASP A 155 105.65 59.10 52.39
CA ASP A 155 105.25 59.06 50.97
C ASP A 155 104.69 57.68 50.59
N LEU A 156 105.36 56.60 51.01
CA LEU A 156 104.89 55.22 50.76
C LEU A 156 103.61 54.88 51.54
N ALA A 157 103.45 55.41 52.76
CA ALA A 157 102.21 55.24 53.51
C ALA A 157 101.04 56.01 52.89
N GLU A 158 101.25 57.23 52.39
CA GLU A 158 100.25 58.01 51.69
C GLU A 158 99.88 57.36 50.35
N GLN A 159 100.86 56.86 49.58
CA GLN A 159 100.59 56.07 48.36
C GLN A 159 99.83 54.77 48.65
N LEU A 160 100.10 54.09 49.76
CA LEU A 160 99.35 52.90 50.18
C LEU A 160 97.89 53.26 50.51
N VAL A 161 97.66 54.33 51.28
CA VAL A 161 96.31 54.82 51.60
C VAL A 161 95.57 55.30 50.34
N GLU A 162 96.25 55.97 49.41
CA GLU A 162 95.64 56.40 48.13
C GLU A 162 95.28 55.18 47.25
N ALA A 163 96.14 54.17 47.19
CA ALA A 163 95.87 52.91 46.48
C ALA A 163 94.72 52.11 47.12
N GLN A 164 94.66 52.05 48.45
CA GLN A 164 93.55 51.43 49.18
C GLN A 164 92.23 52.17 48.90
N ASN A 165 92.21 53.50 49.01
CA ASN A 165 91.02 54.31 48.71
C ASN A 165 90.53 54.12 47.26
N LYS A 166 91.45 54.00 46.29
CA LYS A 166 91.13 53.68 44.89
C LYS A 166 90.52 52.28 44.76
N LEU A 167 91.12 51.26 45.39
CA LEU A 167 90.59 49.90 45.38
C LEU A 167 89.19 49.81 46.01
N GLU A 168 88.99 50.44 47.18
CA GLU A 168 87.69 50.51 47.85
C GLU A 168 86.64 51.29 47.05
N HIS A 169 87.05 52.27 46.24
CA HIS A 169 86.16 52.97 45.31
C HIS A 169 85.77 52.08 44.13
N GLU A 170 86.72 51.38 43.49
CA GLU A 170 86.40 50.47 42.39
C GLU A 170 85.57 49.27 42.84
N ILE A 171 85.76 48.76 44.07
CA ILE A 171 84.94 47.70 44.66
C ILE A 171 83.48 48.19 44.78
N ARG A 172 83.26 49.35 45.39
CA ARG A 172 81.91 49.96 45.47
C ARG A 172 81.28 50.18 44.10
N GLU A 173 82.04 50.68 43.12
CA GLU A 173 81.54 50.79 41.74
C GLU A 173 81.15 49.44 41.12
N ARG A 174 81.87 48.35 41.42
CA ARG A 174 81.54 47.00 40.96
C ARG A 174 80.27 46.51 41.65
N ASP A 175 80.15 46.67 42.97
CA ASP A 175 79.00 46.24 43.76
C ASP A 175 77.72 47.00 43.37
N GLU A 176 77.82 48.30 43.07
CA GLU A 176 76.74 49.11 42.50
C GLU A 176 76.33 48.60 41.11
N LYS A 177 77.29 48.28 40.24
CA LYS A 177 77.03 47.73 38.89
C LYS A 177 76.42 46.32 38.95
N TYR A 178 76.85 45.47 39.88
CA TYR A 178 76.22 44.17 40.14
C TYR A 178 74.81 44.34 40.67
N SER A 179 74.58 45.24 41.64
CA SER A 179 73.25 45.56 42.16
C SER A 179 72.30 46.08 41.07
N GLU A 180 72.79 46.92 40.15
CA GLU A 180 72.05 47.35 38.97
C GLU A 180 71.74 46.19 38.00
N LEU A 181 72.69 45.28 37.77
CA LEU A 181 72.51 44.11 36.90
C LEU A 181 71.48 43.14 37.49
N ASP A 182 71.54 42.86 38.79
CA ASP A 182 70.55 42.03 39.49
C ASP A 182 69.18 42.70 39.50
N ALA A 183 69.09 44.02 39.67
CA ALA A 183 67.82 44.75 39.54
C ALA A 183 67.26 44.64 38.10
N LYS A 184 68.11 44.71 37.07
CA LYS A 184 67.71 44.53 35.66
C LYS A 184 67.29 43.08 35.36
N LEU A 185 68.02 42.09 35.87
CA LEU A 185 67.74 40.66 35.75
C LEU A 185 66.41 40.30 36.42
N ASN A 186 66.18 40.76 37.66
CA ASN A 186 64.91 40.59 38.37
C ASN A 186 63.73 41.25 37.62
N ARG A 187 63.92 42.45 37.04
CA ARG A 187 62.91 43.11 36.19
C ARG A 187 62.67 42.38 34.86
N LEU A 188 63.65 41.66 34.32
CA LEU A 188 63.48 40.81 33.14
C LEU A 188 62.76 39.51 33.51
N HIS A 189 63.19 38.81 34.55
CA HIS A 189 62.56 37.58 35.04
C HIS A 189 61.08 37.80 35.41
N LYS A 190 60.75 38.90 36.12
CA LYS A 190 59.36 39.25 36.41
C LYS A 190 58.51 39.47 35.15
N ARG A 191 59.03 40.17 34.13
CA ARG A 191 58.33 40.37 32.85
C ARG A 191 58.22 39.09 32.02
N ALA A 192 59.22 38.22 32.05
CA ALA A 192 59.17 36.91 31.40
C ALA A 192 58.11 36.01 32.06
N LYS A 193 58.11 35.92 33.41
CA LYS A 193 57.08 35.19 34.16
C LYS A 193 55.69 35.75 33.93
N GLN A 194 55.53 37.07 33.88
CA GLN A 194 54.26 37.72 33.57
C GLN A 194 53.76 37.34 32.16
N ARG A 195 54.60 37.45 31.12
CA ARG A 195 54.20 37.06 29.76
C ARG A 195 53.83 35.57 29.65
N ILE A 196 54.60 34.69 30.28
CA ILE A 196 54.31 33.25 30.31
C ILE A 196 52.96 32.98 31.01
N GLN A 197 52.61 33.76 32.04
CA GLN A 197 51.32 33.67 32.71
C GLN A 197 50.18 34.20 31.81
N GLU A 198 50.37 35.36 31.19
CA GLU A 198 49.41 35.97 30.24
C GLU A 198 49.14 35.03 29.06
N GLU A 199 50.19 34.48 28.43
CA GLU A 199 50.10 33.49 27.34
C GLU A 199 49.46 32.17 27.79
N LYS A 200 49.74 31.70 29.02
CA LYS A 200 49.08 30.51 29.59
C LYS A 200 47.58 30.74 29.76
N ASP A 201 47.19 31.85 30.37
CA ASP A 201 45.79 32.09 30.72
C ASP A 201 44.95 32.38 29.46
N ASP A 202 45.53 33.03 28.44
CA ASP A 202 44.96 33.14 27.09
C ASP A 202 44.76 31.76 26.42
N LEU A 203 45.71 30.84 26.57
CA LEU A 203 45.62 29.48 26.03
C LEU A 203 44.61 28.61 26.79
N GLU A 204 44.50 28.77 28.11
CA GLU A 204 43.55 28.04 28.95
C GLU A 204 42.10 28.49 28.68
N ALA A 205 41.89 29.80 28.46
CA ALA A 205 40.61 30.35 28.00
C ALA A 205 40.21 29.79 26.62
N ARG A 206 41.12 29.79 25.64
CA ARG A 206 40.88 29.21 24.31
C ARG A 206 40.61 27.71 24.36
N PHE A 207 41.32 26.96 25.22
CA PHE A 207 41.10 25.53 25.39
C PHE A 207 39.72 25.24 26.00
N SER A 208 39.29 26.06 26.96
CA SER A 208 37.94 25.99 27.55
C SER A 208 36.84 26.26 26.51
N GLU A 209 36.98 27.33 25.72
CA GLU A 209 36.05 27.66 24.63
C GLU A 209 35.95 26.53 23.58
N VAL A 210 37.09 25.96 23.18
CA VAL A 210 37.14 24.82 22.26
C VAL A 210 36.50 23.58 22.88
N ASN A 211 36.74 23.29 24.17
CA ASN A 211 36.14 22.15 24.86
C ASN A 211 34.61 22.29 24.93
N GLU A 212 34.09 23.44 25.36
CA GLU A 212 32.65 23.70 25.34
C GLU A 212 32.07 23.58 23.92
N SER A 213 32.79 24.04 22.89
CA SER A 213 32.35 23.92 21.50
C SER A 213 32.25 22.46 21.05
N ALA A 214 33.17 21.61 21.50
CA ALA A 214 33.17 20.18 21.24
C ALA A 214 32.06 19.45 22.00
N GLU A 215 31.82 19.81 23.27
CA GLU A 215 30.70 19.28 24.07
C GLU A 215 29.33 19.67 23.48
N ARG A 216 29.19 20.92 23.03
CA ARG A 216 28.00 21.41 22.31
C ARG A 216 27.80 20.68 20.98
N ALA A 217 28.85 20.49 20.18
CA ALA A 217 28.78 19.75 18.92
C ALA A 217 28.47 18.26 19.14
N SER A 218 29.07 17.62 20.15
CA SER A 218 28.80 16.23 20.52
C SER A 218 27.35 16.04 20.99
N SER A 219 26.82 16.98 21.78
CA SER A 219 25.42 16.99 22.22
C SER A 219 24.45 17.14 21.04
N GLN A 220 24.77 18.00 20.07
CA GLN A 220 23.99 18.16 18.83
C GLN A 220 24.04 16.89 17.96
N GLN A 221 25.21 16.27 17.81
CA GLN A 221 25.36 15.01 17.09
C GLN A 221 24.55 13.87 17.74
N ALA A 222 24.56 13.77 19.08
CA ALA A 222 23.79 12.79 19.81
C ALA A 222 22.26 13.00 19.65
N ALA A 223 21.79 14.24 19.66
CA ALA A 223 20.40 14.58 19.41
C ALA A 223 19.96 14.19 17.99
N LEU A 224 20.74 14.59 16.97
CA LEU A 224 20.48 14.25 15.56
C LEU A 224 20.51 12.73 15.32
N GLN A 225 21.44 12.00 15.96
CA GLN A 225 21.45 10.54 15.89
C GLN A 225 20.18 9.94 16.50
N GLN A 226 19.71 10.46 17.64
CA GLN A 226 18.49 9.98 18.29
C GLN A 226 17.22 10.25 17.44
N GLU A 227 17.17 11.37 16.72
CA GLU A 227 16.10 11.67 15.74
C GLU A 227 16.17 10.76 14.51
N LEU A 228 17.38 10.47 14.02
CA LEU A 228 17.63 9.53 12.93
C LEU A 228 17.25 8.09 13.32
N GLU A 229 17.45 7.69 14.57
CA GLU A 229 16.99 6.41 15.12
C GLU A 229 15.44 6.37 15.30
N ARG A 230 14.82 7.47 15.75
CA ARG A 230 13.34 7.58 15.81
C ARG A 230 12.69 7.47 14.44
N THR A 231 13.19 8.21 13.45
CA THR A 231 12.66 8.19 12.07
C THR A 231 12.87 6.83 11.40
N ARG A 232 14.05 6.20 11.60
CA ARG A 232 14.27 4.79 11.20
C ARG A 232 13.27 3.84 11.86
N LYS A 233 12.97 4.00 13.16
CA LYS A 233 11.97 3.15 13.84
C LYS A 233 10.58 3.35 13.24
N GLN A 234 10.14 4.59 13.06
CA GLN A 234 8.84 4.94 12.48
C GLN A 234 8.69 4.40 11.04
N ALA A 235 9.73 4.51 10.21
CA ALA A 235 9.74 3.93 8.86
C ALA A 235 9.62 2.39 8.87
N ASN A 236 10.31 1.71 9.80
CA ASN A 236 10.19 0.26 9.97
C ASN A 236 8.80 -0.16 10.49
N GLU A 237 8.14 0.65 11.30
CA GLU A 237 6.77 0.41 11.76
C GLU A 237 5.75 0.63 10.64
N ALA A 238 5.92 1.67 9.81
CA ALA A 238 5.12 1.89 8.61
C ALA A 238 5.28 0.75 7.58
N LEU A 239 6.50 0.26 7.33
CA LEU A 239 6.75 -0.89 6.46
C LEU A 239 6.03 -2.16 6.97
N LYS A 240 6.06 -2.43 8.28
CA LYS A 240 5.33 -3.56 8.88
C LYS A 240 3.81 -3.42 8.73
N ALA A 241 3.26 -2.22 8.88
CA ALA A 241 1.85 -1.95 8.65
C ALA A 241 1.47 -2.24 7.18
N MET A 242 2.21 -1.65 6.24
CA MET A 242 2.01 -1.89 4.80
C MET A 242 2.15 -3.37 4.41
N ASP A 243 3.05 -4.12 5.05
CA ASP A 243 3.17 -5.56 4.83
C ASP A 243 1.97 -6.36 5.36
N SER A 244 1.44 -5.97 6.52
CA SER A 244 0.22 -6.55 7.07
C SER A 244 -1.00 -6.27 6.16
N ASP A 245 -1.12 -5.06 5.62
CA ASP A 245 -2.17 -4.69 4.66
C ASP A 245 -2.00 -5.43 3.33
N ARG A 246 -0.75 -5.55 2.84
CA ARG A 246 -0.41 -6.36 1.65
C ARG A 246 -0.78 -7.83 1.84
N GLN A 247 -0.62 -8.39 3.04
CA GLN A 247 -1.06 -9.75 3.37
C GLN A 247 -2.59 -9.86 3.48
N GLN A 248 -3.25 -8.87 4.12
CA GLN A 248 -4.71 -8.81 4.18
C GLN A 248 -5.35 -8.74 2.78
N LEU A 249 -4.87 -7.84 1.92
CA LEU A 249 -5.31 -7.68 0.54
C LEU A 249 -5.07 -8.93 -0.30
N ARG A 250 -3.95 -9.65 -0.10
CA ARG A 250 -3.73 -10.98 -0.72
C ARG A 250 -4.76 -12.00 -0.25
N SER A 251 -5.06 -12.05 1.05
CA SER A 251 -6.09 -12.96 1.60
C SER A 251 -7.50 -12.64 1.08
N ALA A 252 -7.81 -11.35 0.89
CA ALA A 252 -9.09 -10.90 0.35
C ALA A 252 -9.20 -11.22 -1.15
N ASN A 253 -8.15 -10.97 -1.94
CA ASN A 253 -8.12 -11.33 -3.36
C ASN A 253 -8.24 -12.85 -3.59
N ASN A 254 -7.59 -13.67 -2.75
CA ASN A 254 -7.76 -15.13 -2.81
C ASN A 254 -9.22 -15.52 -2.54
N LYS A 255 -9.82 -15.06 -1.44
CA LYS A 255 -11.24 -15.31 -1.13
C LYS A 255 -12.18 -14.87 -2.25
N LEU A 256 -11.95 -13.69 -2.84
CA LEU A 256 -12.73 -13.21 -3.98
C LEU A 256 -12.58 -14.14 -5.19
N ARG A 257 -11.36 -14.58 -5.50
CA ARG A 257 -11.09 -15.55 -6.57
C ARG A 257 -11.80 -16.88 -6.33
N ASP A 258 -11.76 -17.39 -5.09
CA ASP A 258 -12.44 -18.62 -4.70
C ASP A 258 -13.96 -18.47 -4.87
N THR A 259 -14.55 -17.35 -4.43
CA THR A 259 -16.00 -17.09 -4.64
C THR A 259 -16.38 -16.92 -6.12
N ILE A 260 -15.51 -16.35 -6.95
CA ILE A 260 -15.74 -16.26 -8.41
C ILE A 260 -15.73 -17.67 -9.04
N GLU A 261 -14.83 -18.55 -8.59
CA GLU A 261 -14.73 -19.91 -9.11
C GLU A 261 -15.90 -20.80 -8.64
N ASP A 262 -16.36 -20.63 -7.40
CA ASP A 262 -17.57 -21.31 -6.91
C ASP A 262 -18.86 -20.77 -7.55
N LEU A 263 -18.91 -19.48 -7.89
CA LEU A 263 -20.01 -18.92 -8.70
C LEU A 263 -20.01 -19.49 -10.12
N ARG A 264 -18.85 -19.68 -10.75
CA ARG A 264 -18.72 -20.35 -12.06
C ARG A 264 -19.21 -21.81 -11.99
N ARG A 265 -18.73 -22.59 -11.01
CA ARG A 265 -19.19 -23.98 -10.76
C ARG A 265 -20.69 -24.06 -10.46
N SER A 266 -21.30 -22.99 -9.94
CA SER A 266 -22.75 -22.89 -9.72
C SER A 266 -23.53 -22.45 -10.97
N LEU A 267 -22.87 -21.85 -11.96
CA LEU A 267 -23.48 -21.33 -13.19
C LEU A 267 -23.40 -22.34 -14.34
N GLU A 268 -22.24 -22.96 -14.56
CA GLU A 268 -21.98 -24.00 -15.56
C GLU A 268 -23.08 -25.10 -15.62
N PRO A 269 -23.53 -25.74 -14.53
CA PRO A 269 -24.61 -26.74 -14.59
C PRO A 269 -25.99 -26.14 -14.95
N LYS A 270 -26.20 -24.84 -14.76
CA LYS A 270 -27.42 -24.13 -15.19
C LYS A 270 -27.36 -23.76 -16.67
N GLU A 271 -26.19 -23.38 -17.17
CA GLU A 271 -25.94 -23.15 -18.59
C GLU A 271 -26.12 -24.45 -19.38
N ASN A 272 -25.48 -25.54 -18.94
CA ASN A 272 -25.69 -26.89 -19.50
C ASN A 272 -27.17 -27.35 -19.46
N ALA A 273 -27.90 -27.03 -18.39
CA ALA A 273 -29.33 -27.33 -18.30
C ALA A 273 -30.19 -26.46 -19.23
N LEU A 274 -29.82 -25.20 -19.45
CA LEU A 274 -30.48 -24.32 -20.41
C LEU A 274 -30.24 -24.77 -21.85
N GLU A 275 -29.02 -25.18 -22.21
CA GLU A 275 -28.73 -25.77 -23.52
C GLU A 275 -29.53 -27.05 -23.77
N ALA A 276 -29.58 -27.96 -22.79
CA ALA A 276 -30.40 -29.18 -22.88
C ALA A 276 -31.91 -28.88 -23.02
N LEU A 277 -32.42 -27.84 -22.35
CA LEU A 277 -33.80 -27.38 -22.50
C LEU A 277 -34.05 -26.75 -23.88
N GLN A 278 -33.13 -25.94 -24.41
CA GLN A 278 -33.23 -25.37 -25.75
C GLN A 278 -33.28 -26.46 -26.83
N LEU A 279 -32.42 -27.48 -26.72
CA LEU A 279 -32.46 -28.65 -27.60
C LEU A 279 -33.81 -29.38 -27.51
N SER A 280 -34.31 -29.66 -26.30
CA SER A 280 -35.61 -30.33 -26.14
C SER A 280 -36.81 -29.49 -26.62
N VAL A 281 -36.71 -28.17 -26.61
CA VAL A 281 -37.72 -27.28 -27.22
C VAL A 281 -37.66 -27.38 -28.74
N ALA A 282 -36.47 -27.29 -29.35
CA ALA A 282 -36.31 -27.40 -30.81
C ALA A 282 -36.79 -28.78 -31.35
N GLU A 283 -36.50 -29.87 -30.63
CA GLU A 283 -37.03 -31.21 -30.93
C GLU A 283 -38.57 -31.26 -30.92
N LYS A 284 -39.20 -30.59 -29.94
CA LYS A 284 -40.67 -30.53 -29.83
C LYS A 284 -41.29 -29.61 -30.89
N GLU A 285 -40.64 -28.51 -31.24
CA GLU A 285 -41.07 -27.64 -32.33
C GLU A 285 -41.04 -28.39 -33.67
N GLN A 286 -39.96 -29.13 -33.95
CA GLN A 286 -39.87 -29.99 -35.14
C GLN A 286 -40.92 -31.12 -35.13
N MET A 287 -41.20 -31.73 -33.97
CA MET A 287 -42.25 -32.74 -33.83
C MET A 287 -43.65 -32.16 -34.09
N LEU A 288 -43.94 -30.97 -33.56
CA LEU A 288 -45.20 -30.26 -33.80
C LEU A 288 -45.36 -29.88 -35.28
N GLU A 289 -44.28 -29.46 -35.95
CA GLU A 289 -44.34 -29.14 -37.38
C GLU A 289 -44.57 -30.39 -38.24
N ASN A 290 -43.92 -31.51 -37.90
CA ASN A 290 -44.21 -32.81 -38.52
C ASN A 290 -45.67 -33.22 -38.33
N MET A 291 -46.26 -32.97 -37.14
CA MET A 291 -47.68 -33.21 -36.87
C MET A 291 -48.60 -32.28 -37.68
N ARG A 292 -48.26 -30.99 -37.84
CA ARG A 292 -49.01 -30.06 -38.70
C ARG A 292 -49.05 -30.57 -40.14
N GLY A 293 -47.90 -30.99 -40.68
CA GLY A 293 -47.82 -31.54 -42.04
C GLY A 293 -48.69 -32.79 -42.24
N LEU A 294 -48.70 -33.71 -41.26
CA LEU A 294 -49.56 -34.90 -41.29
C LEU A 294 -51.05 -34.55 -41.19
N LEU A 295 -51.42 -33.58 -40.35
CA LEU A 295 -52.80 -33.08 -40.25
C LEU A 295 -53.26 -32.42 -41.55
N GLN A 296 -52.43 -31.54 -42.13
CA GLN A 296 -52.71 -30.90 -43.41
C GLN A 296 -52.91 -31.93 -44.53
N ALA A 297 -52.01 -32.91 -44.67
CA ALA A 297 -52.15 -33.96 -45.68
C ALA A 297 -53.41 -34.82 -45.48
N SER A 298 -53.85 -35.02 -44.23
CA SER A 298 -55.11 -35.68 -43.92
C SER A 298 -56.33 -34.84 -44.31
N ASP A 299 -56.30 -33.52 -44.05
CA ASP A 299 -57.37 -32.60 -44.40
C ASP A 299 -57.47 -32.36 -45.92
N GLU A 300 -56.35 -32.28 -46.63
CA GLU A 300 -56.30 -32.24 -48.09
C GLU A 300 -56.90 -33.52 -48.69
N LYS A 301 -56.55 -34.69 -48.16
CA LYS A 301 -57.15 -35.98 -48.56
C LYS A 301 -58.65 -36.03 -48.25
N ARG A 302 -59.08 -35.49 -47.11
CA ARG A 302 -60.50 -35.37 -46.75
C ARG A 302 -61.24 -34.46 -47.73
N GLN A 303 -60.70 -33.28 -48.04
CA GLN A 303 -61.26 -32.35 -49.02
C GLN A 303 -61.34 -32.98 -50.42
N ALA A 304 -60.31 -33.69 -50.87
CA ALA A 304 -60.32 -34.43 -52.13
C ALA A 304 -61.44 -35.49 -52.16
N SER A 305 -61.60 -36.27 -51.09
CA SER A 305 -62.67 -37.28 -51.00
C SER A 305 -64.08 -36.67 -50.97
N LEU A 306 -64.25 -35.50 -50.33
CA LEU A 306 -65.51 -34.74 -50.33
C LEU A 306 -65.81 -34.13 -51.70
N ALA A 307 -64.79 -33.64 -52.42
CA ALA A 307 -64.93 -33.15 -53.79
C ALA A 307 -65.32 -34.29 -54.76
N GLU A 308 -64.71 -35.47 -54.63
CA GLU A 308 -65.05 -36.65 -55.42
C GLU A 308 -66.48 -37.13 -55.13
N LEU A 309 -66.88 -37.17 -53.86
CA LEU A 309 -68.24 -37.53 -53.44
C LEU A 309 -69.27 -36.50 -53.96
N SER A 310 -68.97 -35.21 -53.83
CA SER A 310 -69.80 -34.13 -54.36
C SER A 310 -69.97 -34.23 -55.88
N ALA A 311 -68.90 -34.48 -56.62
CA ALA A 311 -68.96 -34.69 -58.07
C ALA A 311 -69.78 -35.94 -58.46
N LYS A 312 -69.73 -37.02 -57.68
CA LYS A 312 -70.60 -38.20 -57.87
C LYS A 312 -72.06 -37.88 -57.58
N HIS A 313 -72.37 -37.13 -56.52
CA HIS A 313 -73.75 -36.70 -56.23
C HIS A 313 -74.29 -35.77 -57.33
N GLN A 314 -73.50 -34.79 -57.77
CA GLN A 314 -73.88 -33.89 -58.87
C GLN A 314 -74.19 -34.67 -60.16
N LYS A 315 -73.33 -35.61 -60.55
CA LYS A 315 -73.55 -36.46 -61.73
C LYS A 315 -74.79 -37.37 -61.58
N ASN A 316 -75.09 -37.83 -60.37
CA ASN A 316 -76.31 -38.60 -60.10
C ASN A 316 -77.58 -37.72 -60.19
N ILE A 317 -77.52 -36.47 -59.75
CA ILE A 317 -78.60 -35.49 -59.92
C ILE A 317 -78.83 -35.24 -61.41
N GLU A 318 -77.79 -34.91 -62.17
CA GLU A 318 -77.86 -34.73 -63.64
C GLU A 318 -78.46 -35.95 -64.36
N SER A 319 -78.11 -37.17 -63.92
CA SER A 319 -78.67 -38.41 -64.46
C SER A 319 -80.14 -38.64 -64.10
N LEU A 320 -80.60 -38.17 -62.93
CA LEU A 320 -82.00 -38.27 -62.52
C LEU A 320 -82.85 -37.18 -63.19
N GLU A 321 -82.30 -35.97 -63.36
CA GLU A 321 -82.91 -34.89 -64.14
C GLU A 321 -83.07 -35.31 -65.62
N ALA A 322 -82.07 -35.97 -66.20
CA ALA A 322 -82.18 -36.55 -67.55
C ALA A 322 -83.33 -37.58 -67.64
N GLN A 323 -83.37 -38.57 -66.72
CA GLN A 323 -84.46 -39.57 -66.69
C GLN A 323 -85.84 -38.93 -66.47
N LEU A 324 -85.94 -37.88 -65.67
CA LEU A 324 -87.18 -37.15 -65.42
C LEU A 324 -87.62 -36.38 -66.68
N ASN A 325 -86.68 -35.75 -67.40
CA ASN A 325 -86.96 -35.10 -68.68
C ASN A 325 -87.39 -36.09 -69.77
N ASP A 326 -86.75 -37.26 -69.86
CA ASP A 326 -87.17 -38.33 -70.77
C ASP A 326 -88.59 -38.84 -70.44
N ALA A 327 -88.88 -39.08 -69.15
CA ALA A 327 -90.22 -39.48 -68.69
C ALA A 327 -91.28 -38.40 -68.93
N LEU A 328 -90.94 -37.11 -68.81
CA LEU A 328 -91.82 -36.00 -69.21
C LEU A 328 -92.03 -35.95 -70.73
N SER A 329 -91.01 -36.24 -71.53
CA SER A 329 -91.12 -36.33 -72.99
C SER A 329 -92.04 -37.47 -73.43
N ASP A 330 -91.87 -38.67 -72.86
CA ASP A 330 -92.74 -39.82 -73.13
C ASP A 330 -94.17 -39.61 -72.60
N ARG A 331 -94.32 -38.91 -71.47
CA ARG A 331 -95.64 -38.45 -71.02
C ARG A 331 -96.27 -37.47 -72.02
N SER A 332 -95.54 -36.50 -72.57
CA SER A 332 -96.09 -35.59 -73.59
C SER A 332 -96.61 -36.36 -74.80
N LYS A 333 -95.81 -37.31 -75.32
CA LYS A 333 -96.21 -38.21 -76.42
C LYS A 333 -97.46 -39.03 -76.07
N ALA A 334 -97.57 -39.49 -74.82
CA ALA A 334 -98.75 -40.20 -74.33
C ALA A 334 -99.99 -39.27 -74.26
N ASP A 335 -99.86 -38.08 -73.66
CA ASP A 335 -100.94 -37.08 -73.55
C ASP A 335 -101.39 -36.59 -74.95
N GLU A 336 -100.47 -36.44 -75.92
CA GLU A 336 -100.74 -36.20 -77.35
C GLU A 336 -101.51 -37.37 -78.00
N SER A 337 -101.09 -38.63 -77.74
CA SER A 337 -101.77 -39.81 -78.26
C SER A 337 -103.18 -39.98 -77.68
N ILE A 338 -103.36 -39.68 -76.39
CA ILE A 338 -104.65 -39.67 -75.70
C ILE A 338 -105.56 -38.60 -76.30
N SER A 339 -105.02 -37.40 -76.56
CA SER A 339 -105.76 -36.31 -77.22
C SER A 339 -106.22 -36.71 -78.63
N SER A 340 -105.35 -37.36 -79.41
CA SER A 340 -105.69 -37.89 -80.74
C SER A 340 -106.79 -38.96 -80.68
N LEU A 341 -106.71 -39.88 -79.71
CA LEU A 341 -107.74 -40.90 -79.46
C LEU A 341 -109.07 -40.28 -78.99
N GLN A 342 -109.06 -39.24 -78.16
CA GLN A 342 -110.26 -38.53 -77.72
C GLN A 342 -110.99 -37.86 -78.89
N VAL A 343 -110.25 -37.21 -79.81
CA VAL A 343 -110.83 -36.66 -81.05
C VAL A 343 -111.47 -37.78 -81.89
N LEU A 344 -110.77 -38.90 -82.08
CA LEU A 344 -111.29 -40.03 -82.85
C LEU A 344 -112.51 -40.71 -82.20
N VAL A 345 -112.59 -40.75 -80.86
CA VAL A 345 -113.78 -41.19 -80.11
C VAL A 345 -114.95 -40.25 -80.38
N ALA A 346 -114.76 -38.93 -80.26
CA ALA A 346 -115.80 -37.94 -80.54
C ALA A 346 -116.31 -38.03 -82.01
N GLU A 347 -115.43 -38.31 -82.98
CA GLU A 347 -115.86 -38.62 -84.36
C GLU A 347 -116.74 -39.88 -84.44
N LYS A 348 -116.44 -40.94 -83.66
CA LYS A 348 -117.29 -42.15 -83.64
C LYS A 348 -118.64 -41.89 -82.98
N GLU A 349 -118.65 -41.16 -81.86
CA GLU A 349 -119.88 -40.80 -81.14
C GLU A 349 -120.80 -39.93 -82.00
N SER A 350 -120.25 -38.90 -82.69
CA SER A 350 -120.99 -38.10 -83.66
C SER A 350 -121.60 -38.96 -84.77
N ARG A 351 -120.84 -39.93 -85.30
CA ARG A 351 -121.31 -40.82 -86.36
C ARG A 351 -122.33 -41.87 -85.89
N ILE A 352 -122.31 -42.23 -84.61
CA ILE A 352 -123.37 -43.05 -83.99
C ILE A 352 -124.66 -42.22 -83.88
N ALA A 353 -124.59 -40.97 -83.42
CA ALA A 353 -125.74 -40.09 -83.36
C ALA A 353 -126.38 -39.82 -84.75
N GLU A 354 -125.57 -39.70 -85.81
CA GLU A 354 -126.05 -39.64 -87.20
C GLU A 354 -126.85 -40.90 -87.60
N MET A 355 -126.35 -42.10 -87.25
CA MET A 355 -127.04 -43.37 -87.55
C MET A 355 -128.33 -43.53 -86.73
N GLU A 356 -128.34 -43.12 -85.47
CA GLU A 356 -129.54 -43.15 -84.61
C GLU A 356 -130.61 -42.17 -85.12
N ALA A 357 -130.23 -40.98 -85.57
CA ALA A 357 -131.14 -40.02 -86.20
C ALA A 357 -131.73 -40.56 -87.51
N ALA A 358 -130.93 -41.25 -88.34
CA ALA A 358 -131.41 -41.91 -89.55
C ALA A 358 -132.40 -43.05 -89.24
N SER A 359 -132.05 -43.93 -88.29
CA SER A 359 -132.86 -45.08 -87.88
C SER A 359 -134.21 -44.67 -87.27
N THR A 360 -134.21 -43.68 -86.38
CA THR A 360 -135.44 -43.15 -85.76
C THR A 360 -136.33 -42.46 -86.80
N GLY A 361 -135.75 -41.74 -87.76
CA GLY A 361 -136.46 -41.15 -88.90
C GLY A 361 -137.10 -42.17 -89.85
N GLU A 362 -136.54 -43.38 -89.97
CA GLU A 362 -137.12 -44.48 -90.76
C GLU A 362 -138.22 -45.22 -89.98
N ALA A 363 -137.99 -45.49 -88.69
CA ALA A 363 -139.00 -46.09 -87.80
C ALA A 363 -140.29 -45.25 -87.70
N ALA A 364 -140.17 -43.91 -87.80
CA ALA A 364 -141.33 -43.01 -87.87
C ALA A 364 -142.19 -43.21 -89.13
N ARG A 365 -141.56 -43.42 -90.30
CA ARG A 365 -142.28 -43.66 -91.58
C ARG A 365 -143.04 -44.98 -91.56
N LEU A 366 -142.39 -46.04 -91.06
CA LEU A 366 -143.01 -47.37 -90.94
C LEU A 366 -144.24 -47.36 -90.02
N ARG A 367 -144.21 -46.56 -88.95
CA ARG A 367 -145.34 -46.40 -88.01
C ARG A 367 -146.56 -45.76 -88.70
N ALA A 368 -146.35 -44.69 -89.46
CA ALA A 368 -147.42 -44.02 -90.20
C ALA A 368 -148.07 -44.93 -91.27
N ALA A 369 -147.28 -45.76 -91.96
CA ALA A 369 -147.80 -46.75 -92.91
C ALA A 369 -148.69 -47.80 -92.23
N MET A 370 -148.30 -48.27 -91.04
CA MET A 370 -149.06 -49.27 -90.27
C MET A 370 -150.44 -48.77 -89.83
N GLU A 371 -150.58 -47.48 -89.52
CA GLU A 371 -151.85 -46.90 -89.08
C GLU A 371 -152.85 -46.68 -90.24
N SER A 372 -152.38 -46.54 -91.49
CA SER A 372 -153.25 -46.57 -92.67
C SER A 372 -153.94 -47.93 -92.85
N VAL A 373 -153.16 -49.02 -92.83
CA VAL A 373 -153.66 -50.40 -93.00
C VAL A 373 -154.66 -50.80 -91.90
N LYS A 374 -154.48 -50.25 -90.69
CA LYS A 374 -155.39 -50.45 -89.54
C LYS A 374 -156.79 -49.87 -89.79
N GLY A 375 -156.92 -48.84 -90.61
CA GLY A 375 -158.21 -48.29 -91.05
C GLY A 375 -158.99 -49.25 -91.95
N GLU A 376 -158.32 -49.80 -92.97
CA GLU A 376 -158.92 -50.70 -93.96
C GLU A 376 -159.44 -52.02 -93.33
N ILE A 377 -158.67 -52.60 -92.41
CA ILE A 377 -159.07 -53.79 -91.63
C ILE A 377 -160.37 -53.55 -90.84
N SER A 378 -160.64 -52.32 -90.42
CA SER A 378 -161.83 -51.98 -89.63
C SER A 378 -163.11 -51.99 -90.48
N HIS A 379 -163.02 -51.71 -91.78
CA HIS A 379 -164.18 -51.70 -92.70
C HIS A 379 -164.63 -53.12 -93.06
N LEU A 380 -163.69 -54.01 -93.41
CA LEU A 380 -163.96 -55.42 -93.72
C LEU A 380 -164.65 -56.18 -92.55
N LYS A 381 -164.37 -55.76 -91.31
CA LYS A 381 -164.90 -56.42 -90.11
C LYS A 381 -166.41 -56.21 -89.89
N GLN A 382 -167.03 -55.21 -90.54
CA GLN A 382 -168.45 -54.89 -90.36
C GLN A 382 -169.38 -55.61 -91.36
N GLU A 383 -168.84 -56.10 -92.49
CA GLU A 383 -169.59 -56.92 -93.45
C GLU A 383 -169.75 -58.37 -92.94
N HIS A 384 -168.65 -59.00 -92.49
CA HIS A 384 -168.66 -60.38 -92.00
C HIS A 384 -169.51 -60.61 -90.73
N GLU A 385 -169.83 -59.57 -89.97
CA GLU A 385 -170.66 -59.69 -88.77
C GLU A 385 -172.09 -60.14 -89.12
N LYS A 386 -172.64 -59.66 -90.26
CA LYS A 386 -174.01 -59.97 -90.74
C LYS A 386 -174.12 -61.33 -91.44
N GLU A 387 -173.04 -61.81 -92.04
CA GLU A 387 -173.01 -63.09 -92.77
C GLU A 387 -172.95 -64.30 -91.83
N ARG A 388 -172.65 -64.07 -90.55
CA ARG A 388 -172.53 -65.10 -89.49
C ARG A 388 -173.87 -65.42 -88.80
N GLU A 389 -174.76 -64.44 -88.65
CA GLU A 389 -176.08 -64.65 -88.02
C GLU A 389 -177.01 -65.59 -88.83
N SER A 390 -176.74 -65.77 -90.13
CA SER A 390 -177.51 -66.64 -91.03
C SER A 390 -177.07 -68.12 -91.05
N TRP A 391 -175.89 -68.46 -90.51
CA TRP A 391 -175.32 -69.81 -90.61
C TRP A 391 -175.37 -70.64 -89.31
N GLU A 392 -175.37 -70.01 -88.13
CA GLU A 392 -175.15 -70.75 -86.87
C GLU A 392 -176.43 -71.31 -86.23
N THR A 393 -177.62 -70.82 -86.61
CA THR A 393 -178.91 -71.36 -86.16
C THR A 393 -179.28 -72.72 -86.77
N ALA A 394 -178.48 -73.25 -87.71
CA ALA A 394 -178.83 -74.41 -88.53
C ALA A 394 -178.06 -75.71 -88.23
N SER A 395 -176.98 -75.72 -87.46
CA SER A 395 -176.06 -76.88 -87.35
C SER A 395 -175.77 -77.38 -85.92
N HIS A 396 -176.66 -77.13 -84.97
CA HIS A 396 -176.47 -77.46 -83.55
C HIS A 396 -176.67 -78.98 -83.20
N ALA A 397 -176.49 -79.90 -84.16
CA ALA A 397 -177.09 -81.25 -84.09
C ALA A 397 -176.25 -82.46 -84.58
N LEU A 398 -174.98 -82.30 -85.01
CA LEU A 398 -174.14 -83.43 -85.45
C LEU A 398 -172.70 -83.33 -84.87
N LYS A 399 -172.38 -83.75 -83.63
CA LYS A 399 -172.67 -84.97 -82.84
C LYS A 399 -171.57 -86.06 -82.92
N ALA A 400 -170.53 -85.82 -82.10
CA ALA A 400 -169.73 -86.80 -81.33
C ALA A 400 -168.53 -87.55 -81.96
N LYS A 401 -167.47 -87.63 -81.11
CA LYS A 401 -166.39 -88.65 -80.96
C LYS A 401 -164.94 -88.24 -81.34
N LEU A 402 -164.03 -88.54 -80.39
CA LEU A 402 -162.55 -88.68 -80.46
C LEU A 402 -161.70 -87.43 -80.83
N GLN A 403 -160.46 -87.22 -80.33
CA GLN A 403 -159.85 -87.41 -78.98
C GLN A 403 -158.39 -86.88 -78.98
N ILE A 404 -157.96 -86.17 -77.90
CA ILE A 404 -156.55 -86.07 -77.39
C ILE A 404 -155.53 -85.37 -78.34
N ALA A 405 -154.47 -84.65 -77.93
CA ALA A 405 -153.71 -84.44 -76.68
C ALA A 405 -153.40 -82.91 -76.49
N GLU A 406 -153.19 -82.30 -75.31
CA GLU A 406 -152.11 -82.43 -74.28
C GLU A 406 -150.75 -81.79 -74.67
N SER A 407 -149.92 -81.27 -73.74
CA SER A 407 -150.14 -80.91 -72.31
C SER A 407 -149.16 -79.82 -71.80
N ASN A 408 -149.23 -79.47 -70.51
CA ASN A 408 -148.90 -78.13 -70.00
C ASN A 408 -148.02 -78.10 -68.73
N CYS A 409 -147.15 -77.07 -68.66
CA CYS A 409 -146.72 -76.23 -67.52
C CYS A 409 -146.67 -76.69 -66.03
N GLN A 410 -145.53 -76.32 -65.38
CA GLN A 410 -145.38 -75.59 -64.09
C GLN A 410 -145.63 -76.19 -62.67
N LEU A 411 -144.63 -75.95 -61.80
CA LEU A 411 -144.61 -75.42 -60.41
C LEU A 411 -144.97 -76.22 -59.11
N GLU A 412 -144.20 -75.85 -58.08
CA GLU A 412 -144.53 -75.62 -56.63
C GLU A 412 -144.52 -76.69 -55.50
N SER A 413 -143.55 -76.48 -54.57
CA SER A 413 -143.58 -76.48 -53.08
C SER A 413 -144.11 -77.65 -52.21
N GLU A 414 -143.16 -78.23 -51.44
CA GLU A 414 -143.12 -78.37 -49.95
C GLU A 414 -143.92 -79.45 -49.13
N VAL A 415 -143.13 -80.21 -48.33
CA VAL A 415 -143.24 -80.47 -46.86
C VAL A 415 -144.03 -81.68 -46.25
N SER A 416 -143.25 -82.56 -45.57
CA SER A 416 -143.52 -83.30 -44.29
C SER A 416 -143.98 -84.78 -44.19
N ALA A 417 -143.23 -85.52 -43.34
CA ALA A 417 -143.62 -86.51 -42.30
C ALA A 417 -144.22 -87.93 -42.56
N GLN A 418 -143.32 -88.94 -42.51
CA GLN A 418 -143.23 -90.02 -41.48
C GLN A 418 -144.17 -91.27 -41.46
N ALA A 419 -143.67 -92.34 -40.79
CA ALA A 419 -144.25 -93.68 -40.46
C ALA A 419 -144.10 -94.78 -41.56
N LYS A 420 -143.49 -95.97 -41.35
CA LYS A 420 -143.57 -97.07 -40.32
C LYS A 420 -144.73 -98.07 -40.61
N ILE A 421 -144.64 -99.40 -40.48
CA ILE A 421 -143.56 -100.28 -39.93
C ILE A 421 -143.65 -101.78 -40.37
N LEU A 422 -142.51 -102.50 -40.25
CA LEU A 422 -142.26 -103.97 -40.13
C LEU A 422 -143.13 -105.03 -40.85
N GLY A 423 -142.44 -105.93 -41.56
CA GLY A 423 -142.64 -107.39 -41.39
C GLY A 423 -141.46 -107.97 -40.60
N MET A 424 -141.71 -108.66 -39.48
CA MET A 424 -140.66 -109.06 -38.53
C MET A 424 -140.99 -110.39 -37.83
N ARG A 425 -140.21 -111.46 -38.07
CA ARG A 425 -139.94 -112.51 -37.05
C ARG A 425 -138.88 -113.56 -37.38
N GLU A 426 -138.57 -113.87 -38.64
CA GLU A 426 -137.82 -115.10 -38.97
C GLU A 426 -136.43 -114.92 -39.63
N ALA A 427 -135.81 -113.75 -39.73
CA ALA A 427 -135.10 -113.05 -38.65
C ALA A 427 -134.29 -113.89 -37.62
N GLU A 428 -134.53 -115.19 -37.43
CA GLU A 428 -133.91 -115.99 -36.36
C GLU A 428 -132.92 -117.04 -36.90
N LEU A 429 -133.14 -117.59 -38.11
CA LEU A 429 -132.19 -118.54 -38.73
C LEU A 429 -130.99 -117.84 -39.39
N LEU A 430 -131.19 -116.61 -39.87
CA LEU A 430 -130.14 -115.80 -40.51
C LEU A 430 -129.24 -115.14 -39.44
N ALA A 431 -129.82 -114.64 -38.34
CA ALA A 431 -129.11 -114.00 -37.23
C ALA A 431 -128.02 -114.87 -36.61
N ALA A 432 -128.24 -116.19 -36.48
CA ALA A 432 -127.24 -117.12 -35.94
C ALA A 432 -125.97 -117.26 -36.81
N LYS A 433 -126.07 -117.00 -38.12
CA LYS A 433 -124.90 -116.95 -39.03
C LYS A 433 -124.31 -115.55 -39.12
N GLU A 434 -125.15 -114.52 -39.11
CA GLU A 434 -124.68 -113.14 -39.12
C GLU A 434 -123.88 -112.79 -37.86
N GLN A 435 -124.33 -113.15 -36.66
CA GLN A 435 -123.61 -112.85 -35.41
C GLN A 435 -122.17 -113.38 -35.40
N LYS A 436 -121.93 -114.62 -35.88
CA LYS A 436 -120.55 -115.14 -36.00
C LYS A 436 -119.71 -114.26 -36.93
N SER A 437 -120.23 -113.93 -38.11
CA SER A 437 -119.53 -113.06 -39.07
C SER A 437 -119.38 -111.61 -38.57
N SER A 438 -120.28 -111.15 -37.70
CA SER A 438 -120.24 -109.82 -37.11
C SER A 438 -119.12 -109.75 -36.08
N LEU A 439 -119.03 -110.72 -35.16
CA LEU A 439 -117.93 -110.81 -34.20
C LEU A 439 -116.56 -110.95 -34.88
N GLU A 440 -116.44 -111.73 -35.95
CA GLU A 440 -115.19 -111.83 -36.74
C GLU A 440 -114.84 -110.49 -37.44
N ARG A 441 -115.84 -109.74 -37.95
CA ARG A 441 -115.65 -108.40 -38.52
C ARG A 441 -115.35 -107.33 -37.45
N GLU A 442 -115.97 -107.42 -36.28
CA GLU A 442 -115.80 -106.50 -35.16
C GLU A 442 -114.41 -106.67 -34.53
N PHE A 443 -113.96 -107.91 -34.31
CA PHE A 443 -112.61 -108.18 -33.80
C PHE A 443 -111.53 -107.72 -34.81
N SER A 444 -111.77 -107.94 -36.11
CA SER A 444 -110.90 -107.43 -37.18
C SER A 444 -110.90 -105.90 -37.25
N SER A 445 -112.06 -105.26 -37.10
CA SER A 445 -112.23 -103.80 -37.05
C SER A 445 -111.58 -103.17 -35.81
N TYR A 446 -111.62 -103.87 -34.67
CA TYR A 446 -110.97 -103.44 -33.43
C TYR A 446 -109.45 -103.55 -33.56
N LYS A 447 -108.93 -104.65 -34.11
CA LYS A 447 -107.50 -104.82 -34.41
C LYS A 447 -107.00 -103.75 -35.39
N ALA A 448 -107.77 -103.45 -36.44
CA ALA A 448 -107.46 -102.38 -37.38
C ALA A 448 -107.46 -100.99 -36.72
N ARG A 449 -108.47 -100.66 -35.89
CA ARG A 449 -108.51 -99.40 -35.13
C ARG A 449 -107.37 -99.27 -34.13
N ALA A 450 -107.00 -100.35 -33.44
CA ALA A 450 -105.87 -100.35 -32.51
C ALA A 450 -104.55 -100.08 -33.24
N HIS A 451 -104.28 -100.75 -34.37
CA HIS A 451 -103.09 -100.47 -35.19
C HIS A 451 -103.10 -99.05 -35.77
N ALA A 452 -104.25 -98.54 -36.25
CA ALA A 452 -104.35 -97.19 -36.77
C ALA A 452 -104.14 -96.11 -35.69
N LEU A 453 -104.62 -96.35 -34.46
CA LEU A 453 -104.35 -95.47 -33.31
C LEU A 453 -102.87 -95.51 -32.89
N LEU A 454 -102.24 -96.69 -32.93
CA LEU A 454 -100.81 -96.82 -32.63
C LEU A 454 -99.97 -96.11 -33.68
N GLN A 455 -100.15 -96.42 -34.97
CA GLN A 455 -99.46 -95.72 -36.07
C GLN A 455 -99.72 -94.22 -36.07
N LYS A 456 -100.93 -93.77 -35.73
CA LYS A 456 -101.18 -92.33 -35.56
C LYS A 456 -100.38 -91.77 -34.39
N LYS A 457 -100.28 -92.45 -33.25
CA LYS A 457 -99.47 -91.98 -32.12
C LYS A 457 -97.97 -92.00 -32.41
N ASP A 458 -97.48 -92.98 -33.15
CA ASP A 458 -96.09 -93.03 -33.62
C ASP A 458 -95.81 -91.87 -34.59
N ALA A 459 -96.72 -91.60 -35.52
CA ALA A 459 -96.63 -90.45 -36.45
C ALA A 459 -96.76 -89.09 -35.74
N ASP A 460 -97.71 -88.94 -34.80
CA ASP A 460 -97.85 -87.75 -33.94
C ASP A 460 -96.55 -87.49 -33.15
N LEU A 461 -95.88 -88.54 -32.66
CA LEU A 461 -94.62 -88.45 -31.90
C LEU A 461 -93.39 -88.15 -32.79
N VAL A 462 -93.34 -88.67 -34.01
CA VAL A 462 -92.31 -88.29 -34.99
C VAL A 462 -92.50 -86.83 -35.40
N ALA A 463 -93.72 -86.42 -35.78
CA ALA A 463 -94.02 -85.03 -36.13
C ALA A 463 -93.76 -84.05 -34.97
N ALA A 464 -93.97 -84.46 -33.71
CA ALA A 464 -93.62 -83.66 -32.55
C ALA A 464 -92.10 -83.48 -32.37
N LYS A 465 -91.28 -84.49 -32.69
CA LYS A 465 -89.81 -84.41 -32.63
C LYS A 465 -89.20 -83.68 -33.83
N ASP A 466 -89.78 -83.84 -35.01
CA ASP A 466 -89.33 -83.17 -36.22
C ASP A 466 -89.87 -81.73 -36.37
N SER A 467 -90.76 -81.31 -35.46
CA SER A 467 -91.32 -79.96 -35.38
C SER A 467 -90.24 -78.88 -35.49
N GLU A 468 -90.39 -78.02 -36.50
CA GLU A 468 -89.53 -76.87 -36.75
C GLU A 468 -89.45 -75.94 -35.52
N GLN A 469 -90.49 -75.92 -34.68
CA GLN A 469 -90.52 -75.15 -33.44
C GLN A 469 -89.51 -75.63 -32.39
N LEU A 470 -89.22 -76.95 -32.31
CA LEU A 470 -88.17 -77.44 -31.40
C LEU A 470 -86.78 -77.10 -31.94
N LYS A 471 -86.57 -77.22 -33.25
CA LYS A 471 -85.29 -76.88 -33.90
C LYS A 471 -84.98 -75.39 -33.76
N ALA A 472 -85.97 -74.51 -33.97
CA ALA A 472 -85.85 -73.07 -33.74
C ALA A 472 -85.57 -72.73 -32.26
N LEU A 473 -86.13 -73.47 -31.30
CA LEU A 473 -85.82 -73.29 -29.87
C LEU A 473 -84.41 -73.79 -29.50
N GLU A 474 -83.92 -74.87 -30.09
CA GLU A 474 -82.53 -75.32 -29.91
C GLU A 474 -81.50 -74.38 -30.56
N GLU A 475 -81.83 -73.76 -31.69
CA GLU A 475 -80.98 -72.78 -32.37
C GLU A 475 -80.94 -71.46 -31.59
N ALA A 476 -82.10 -70.93 -31.17
CA ALA A 476 -82.17 -69.74 -30.33
C ALA A 476 -81.49 -69.93 -28.95
N LEU A 477 -81.51 -71.15 -28.40
CA LEU A 477 -80.79 -71.47 -27.16
C LEU A 477 -79.27 -71.43 -27.37
N LYS A 478 -78.75 -71.98 -28.48
CA LYS A 478 -77.32 -71.92 -28.84
C LYS A 478 -76.88 -70.49 -29.15
N GLU A 479 -77.72 -69.69 -29.79
CA GLU A 479 -77.44 -68.28 -30.06
C GLU A 479 -77.30 -67.50 -28.74
N ALA A 480 -78.24 -67.68 -27.81
CA ALA A 480 -78.17 -67.11 -26.46
C ALA A 480 -76.96 -67.62 -25.64
N GLU A 481 -76.58 -68.90 -25.76
CA GLU A 481 -75.36 -69.44 -25.13
C GLU A 481 -74.09 -68.76 -25.68
N ASN A 482 -74.01 -68.53 -26.99
CA ASN A 482 -72.89 -67.83 -27.61
C ASN A 482 -72.84 -66.33 -27.24
N GLU A 483 -73.99 -65.65 -27.19
CA GLU A 483 -74.08 -64.27 -26.71
C GLU A 483 -73.60 -64.14 -25.25
N VAL A 484 -74.03 -65.05 -24.37
CA VAL A 484 -73.58 -65.09 -22.97
C VAL A 484 -72.06 -65.28 -22.88
N VAL A 485 -71.46 -66.15 -23.70
CA VAL A 485 -69.99 -66.30 -23.75
C VAL A 485 -69.32 -64.99 -24.17
N SER A 486 -69.76 -64.36 -25.27
CA SER A 486 -69.19 -63.08 -25.74
C SER A 486 -69.28 -61.98 -24.67
N ILE A 487 -70.43 -61.86 -24.01
CA ILE A 487 -70.67 -60.90 -22.92
C ILE A 487 -69.76 -61.19 -21.71
N THR A 488 -69.50 -62.47 -21.38
CA THR A 488 -68.55 -62.80 -20.30
C THR A 488 -67.11 -62.49 -20.67
N GLU A 489 -66.68 -62.71 -21.91
CA GLU A 489 -65.35 -62.30 -22.34
C GLU A 489 -65.18 -60.77 -22.36
N GLU A 490 -66.19 -60.03 -22.83
CA GLU A 490 -66.17 -58.56 -22.82
C GLU A 490 -66.17 -57.99 -21.40
N ARG A 491 -66.95 -58.60 -20.48
CA ARG A 491 -66.88 -58.29 -19.05
C ARG A 491 -65.46 -58.51 -18.50
N ASP A 492 -64.83 -59.63 -18.85
CA ASP A 492 -63.53 -59.99 -18.28
C ASP A 492 -62.38 -59.17 -18.89
N ARG A 493 -62.49 -58.78 -20.17
CA ARG A 493 -61.65 -57.73 -20.78
C ARG A 493 -61.83 -56.40 -20.05
N ALA A 494 -63.06 -55.93 -19.85
CA ALA A 494 -63.34 -54.67 -19.16
C ALA A 494 -62.88 -54.68 -17.68
N LEU A 495 -62.93 -55.83 -16.99
CA LEU A 495 -62.40 -55.98 -15.63
C LEU A 495 -60.87 -55.92 -15.59
N LEU A 496 -60.18 -56.48 -16.57
CA LEU A 496 -58.72 -56.37 -16.72
C LEU A 496 -58.30 -54.93 -17.04
N ASP A 497 -59.01 -54.26 -17.94
CA ASP A 497 -58.75 -52.85 -18.28
C ASP A 497 -59.00 -51.93 -17.07
N LEU A 498 -60.05 -52.19 -16.28
CA LEU A 498 -60.31 -51.49 -15.02
C LEU A 498 -59.20 -51.72 -13.98
N GLN A 499 -58.71 -52.96 -13.82
CA GLN A 499 -57.59 -53.26 -12.93
C GLN A 499 -56.29 -52.58 -13.38
N SER A 500 -56.01 -52.57 -14.69
CA SER A 500 -54.88 -51.86 -15.29
C SER A 500 -54.95 -50.35 -15.03
N ALA A 501 -56.13 -49.75 -15.23
CA ALA A 501 -56.37 -48.34 -14.94
C ALA A 501 -56.21 -48.01 -13.44
N MET A 502 -56.72 -48.86 -12.53
CA MET A 502 -56.52 -48.69 -11.09
C MET A 502 -55.04 -48.76 -10.71
N ALA A 503 -54.29 -49.75 -11.21
CA ALA A 503 -52.86 -49.89 -10.92
C ALA A 503 -52.02 -48.70 -11.44
N ASN A 504 -52.37 -48.15 -12.61
CA ASN A 504 -51.74 -46.93 -13.12
C ASN A 504 -52.07 -45.72 -12.24
N ASN A 505 -53.33 -45.55 -11.84
CA ASN A 505 -53.75 -44.46 -10.93
C ASN A 505 -53.06 -44.56 -9.55
N GLU A 506 -52.91 -45.76 -8.99
CA GLU A 506 -52.16 -45.98 -7.74
C GLU A 506 -50.67 -45.62 -7.90
N LYS A 507 -50.07 -45.94 -9.05
CA LYS A 507 -48.68 -45.59 -9.37
C LYS A 507 -48.50 -44.07 -9.53
N GLU A 508 -49.37 -43.41 -10.28
CA GLU A 508 -49.33 -41.94 -10.43
C GLU A 508 -49.57 -41.22 -9.09
N LEU A 509 -50.47 -41.74 -8.25
CA LEU A 509 -50.69 -41.22 -6.90
C LEU A 509 -49.44 -41.39 -6.02
N ALA A 510 -48.77 -42.53 -6.07
CA ALA A 510 -47.52 -42.77 -5.33
C ALA A 510 -46.37 -41.88 -5.81
N GLU A 511 -46.22 -41.69 -7.13
CA GLU A 511 -45.21 -40.80 -7.72
C GLU A 511 -45.50 -39.33 -7.37
N SER A 512 -46.77 -38.91 -7.41
CA SER A 512 -47.22 -37.58 -7.00
C SER A 512 -46.97 -37.31 -5.50
N VAL A 513 -47.30 -38.26 -4.62
CA VAL A 513 -47.03 -38.18 -3.17
C VAL A 513 -45.52 -38.14 -2.90
N CYS A 514 -44.71 -38.90 -3.63
CA CYS A 514 -43.25 -38.85 -3.52
C CYS A 514 -42.68 -37.48 -3.97
N GLY A 515 -43.22 -36.91 -5.06
CA GLY A 515 -42.92 -35.55 -5.51
C GLY A 515 -43.28 -34.48 -4.47
N ALA A 516 -44.45 -34.60 -3.83
CA ALA A 516 -44.88 -33.70 -2.76
C ALA A 516 -44.00 -33.80 -1.50
N LEU A 517 -43.61 -35.02 -1.10
CA LEU A 517 -42.74 -35.27 0.06
C LEU A 517 -41.31 -34.76 -0.15
N THR A 518 -40.78 -34.90 -1.37
CA THR A 518 -39.45 -34.38 -1.74
C THR A 518 -39.46 -32.85 -1.87
N ALA A 519 -40.50 -32.26 -2.46
CA ALA A 519 -40.68 -30.80 -2.49
C ALA A 519 -40.83 -30.20 -1.07
N SER A 520 -41.55 -30.88 -0.17
CA SER A 520 -41.67 -30.48 1.24
C SER A 520 -40.32 -30.52 1.98
N HIS A 521 -39.53 -31.59 1.79
CA HIS A 521 -38.16 -31.66 2.32
C HIS A 521 -37.28 -30.52 1.79
N PHE A 522 -37.37 -30.21 0.50
CA PHE A 522 -36.60 -29.13 -0.11
C PHE A 522 -36.98 -27.75 0.44
N MET A 523 -38.27 -27.47 0.66
CA MET A 523 -38.72 -26.26 1.35
C MET A 523 -38.18 -26.19 2.78
N ASN A 524 -38.35 -27.25 3.59
CA ASN A 524 -37.87 -27.27 4.98
C ASN A 524 -36.36 -27.06 5.08
N PHE A 525 -35.57 -27.65 4.17
CA PHE A 525 -34.12 -27.43 4.09
C PHE A 525 -33.77 -25.97 3.72
N ARG A 526 -34.42 -25.42 2.69
CA ARG A 526 -34.22 -24.04 2.25
C ARG A 526 -34.56 -23.04 3.36
N ASP A 527 -35.67 -23.25 4.06
CA ASP A 527 -36.14 -22.33 5.10
C ASP A 527 -35.27 -22.44 6.37
N THR A 528 -34.71 -23.63 6.66
CA THR A 528 -33.66 -23.82 7.67
C THR A 528 -32.37 -23.07 7.31
N ALA A 529 -31.93 -23.16 6.05
CA ALA A 529 -30.77 -22.42 5.56
C ALA A 529 -31.00 -20.90 5.60
N LEU A 530 -32.23 -20.44 5.32
CA LEU A 530 -32.64 -19.04 5.40
C LEU A 530 -32.52 -18.48 6.82
N GLU A 531 -33.02 -19.19 7.85
CA GLU A 531 -32.86 -18.72 9.24
C GLU A 531 -31.40 -18.74 9.70
N ASN A 532 -30.61 -19.73 9.27
CA ASN A 532 -29.18 -19.78 9.58
C ASN A 532 -28.44 -18.56 8.95
N ALA A 533 -28.78 -18.18 7.71
CA ALA A 533 -28.28 -16.96 7.07
C ALA A 533 -28.74 -15.69 7.80
N LYS A 534 -30.02 -15.58 8.20
CA LYS A 534 -30.52 -14.45 9.02
C LYS A 534 -29.79 -14.34 10.36
N GLN A 535 -29.48 -15.46 11.02
CA GLN A 535 -28.73 -15.48 12.27
C GLN A 535 -27.27 -15.03 12.07
N GLN A 536 -26.64 -15.42 10.96
CA GLN A 536 -25.31 -14.89 10.59
C GLN A 536 -25.34 -13.39 10.33
N ILE A 537 -26.34 -12.88 9.58
CA ILE A 537 -26.54 -11.44 9.33
C ILE A 537 -26.66 -10.68 10.66
N ARG A 538 -27.55 -11.11 11.58
CA ARG A 538 -27.66 -10.52 12.92
C ARG A 538 -26.34 -10.52 13.69
N SER A 539 -25.54 -11.58 13.56
CA SER A 539 -24.21 -11.67 14.19
C SER A 539 -23.17 -10.74 13.56
N LEU A 540 -23.40 -10.23 12.34
CA LEU A 540 -22.57 -9.23 11.67
C LEU A 540 -23.06 -7.81 11.96
N GLU A 541 -24.38 -7.59 11.98
CA GLU A 541 -25.03 -6.35 12.44
C GLU A 541 -24.52 -5.97 13.84
N THR A 542 -24.65 -6.88 14.82
CA THR A 542 -24.18 -6.61 16.20
C THR A 542 -22.66 -6.38 16.31
N LYS A 543 -21.85 -6.90 15.37
CA LYS A 543 -20.41 -6.63 15.32
C LYS A 543 -20.12 -5.27 14.69
N LEU A 544 -20.88 -4.88 13.67
CA LEU A 544 -20.80 -3.57 13.03
C LEU A 544 -21.22 -2.47 14.00
N ASP A 545 -22.27 -2.69 14.79
CA ASP A 545 -22.71 -1.78 15.86
C ASP A 545 -21.62 -1.64 16.93
N LEU A 546 -21.04 -2.76 17.39
CA LEU A 546 -19.95 -2.75 18.38
C LEU A 546 -18.69 -2.03 17.87
N LEU A 547 -18.32 -2.23 16.59
CA LEU A 547 -17.19 -1.54 15.97
C LEU A 547 -17.49 -0.04 15.77
N SER A 548 -18.72 0.31 15.38
CA SER A 548 -19.17 1.71 15.26
C SER A 548 -19.13 2.42 16.61
N ALA A 549 -19.60 1.77 17.67
CA ALA A 549 -19.55 2.28 19.04
C ALA A 549 -18.14 2.25 19.67
N LYS A 550 -17.18 1.51 19.09
CA LYS A 550 -15.75 1.62 19.43
C LYS A 550 -15.11 2.82 18.73
N HIS A 551 -15.28 2.92 17.42
CA HIS A 551 -14.75 4.02 16.61
C HIS A 551 -15.30 5.39 17.04
N LEU A 552 -16.57 5.47 17.47
CA LEU A 552 -17.14 6.71 18.02
C LEU A 552 -16.44 7.14 19.32
N ARG A 553 -16.21 6.21 20.26
CA ARG A 553 -15.47 6.50 21.50
C ARG A 553 -14.01 6.84 21.24
N GLU A 554 -13.34 6.14 20.34
CA GLU A 554 -11.98 6.48 19.92
C GLU A 554 -11.93 7.90 19.33
N LYS A 555 -12.92 8.29 18.50
CA LYS A 555 -13.03 9.66 17.98
C LYS A 555 -13.27 10.70 19.09
N GLU A 556 -14.07 10.37 20.10
CA GLU A 556 -14.29 11.23 21.28
C GLU A 556 -13.01 11.38 22.12
N GLU A 557 -12.28 10.29 22.35
CA GLU A 557 -10.98 10.25 23.04
C GLU A 557 -9.91 11.08 22.28
N TRP A 558 -9.82 10.93 20.96
CA TRP A 558 -8.94 11.76 20.11
C TRP A 558 -9.34 13.24 20.14
N GLY A 559 -10.64 13.56 20.15
CA GLY A 559 -11.14 14.93 20.27
C GLY A 559 -10.77 15.59 21.59
N LEU A 560 -10.93 14.88 22.71
CA LEU A 560 -10.52 15.34 24.04
C LEU A 560 -8.99 15.50 24.15
N SER A 561 -8.23 14.57 23.56
CA SER A 561 -6.77 14.65 23.51
C SER A 561 -6.28 15.88 22.72
N LEU A 562 -6.87 16.14 21.55
CA LEU A 562 -6.59 17.32 20.74
C LEU A 562 -6.93 18.61 21.49
N GLN A 563 -8.14 18.70 22.08
CA GLN A 563 -8.55 19.88 22.85
C GLN A 563 -7.61 20.15 24.03
N ASN A 564 -7.15 19.10 24.72
CA ASN A 564 -6.19 19.24 25.83
C ASN A 564 -4.81 19.74 25.34
N VAL A 565 -4.35 19.29 24.16
CA VAL A 565 -3.12 19.79 23.52
C VAL A 565 -3.28 21.25 23.09
N GLU A 566 -4.40 21.63 22.49
CA GLU A 566 -4.71 23.02 22.12
C GLU A 566 -4.77 23.95 23.34
N GLU A 567 -5.40 23.51 24.44
CA GLU A 567 -5.46 24.27 25.69
C GLU A 567 -4.06 24.41 26.32
N THR A 568 -3.26 23.34 26.32
CA THR A 568 -1.87 23.38 26.82
C THR A 568 -1.00 24.35 26.02
N TRP A 569 -1.15 24.37 24.69
CA TRP A 569 -0.45 25.35 23.83
C TRP A 569 -0.97 26.77 24.02
N ARG A 570 -2.28 26.98 24.22
CA ARG A 570 -2.83 28.31 24.51
C ARG A 570 -2.24 28.87 25.80
N ILE A 571 -2.27 28.10 26.89
CA ILE A 571 -1.69 28.47 28.18
C ILE A 571 -0.19 28.76 28.04
N ARG A 572 0.56 27.97 27.24
CA ARG A 572 1.98 28.22 26.98
C ARG A 572 2.22 29.51 26.20
N CYS A 573 1.40 29.82 25.20
CA CYS A 573 1.49 31.07 24.45
C CYS A 573 1.11 32.29 25.31
N GLU A 574 0.12 32.17 26.19
CA GLU A 574 -0.25 33.20 27.15
C GLU A 574 0.86 33.43 28.19
N ALA A 575 1.50 32.37 28.69
CA ALA A 575 2.64 32.46 29.60
C ALA A 575 3.87 33.12 28.93
N LEU A 576 4.26 32.69 27.73
CA LEU A 576 5.35 33.31 26.96
C LEU A 576 5.08 34.78 26.63
N LYS A 577 3.81 35.12 26.35
CA LYS A 577 3.40 36.51 26.14
C LYS A 577 3.55 37.33 27.42
N ALA A 578 3.10 36.82 28.57
CA ALA A 578 3.24 37.49 29.86
C ALA A 578 4.71 37.64 30.28
N GLU A 579 5.56 36.64 30.00
CA GLU A 579 7.00 36.69 30.22
C GLU A 579 7.66 37.77 29.36
N ASN A 580 7.31 37.85 28.07
CA ASN A 580 7.82 38.90 27.17
C ASN A 580 7.31 40.31 27.54
N GLU A 581 6.05 40.45 27.96
CA GLU A 581 5.51 41.71 28.47
C GLU A 581 6.19 42.13 29.79
N ALA A 582 6.51 41.20 30.69
CA ALA A 582 7.26 41.46 31.91
C ALA A 582 8.73 41.85 31.64
N ALA A 583 9.42 41.12 30.75
CA ALA A 583 10.80 41.42 30.36
C ALA A 583 10.90 42.80 29.67
N SER A 584 9.95 43.11 28.77
CA SER A 584 9.86 44.43 28.13
C SER A 584 9.59 45.54 29.15
N ALA A 585 8.71 45.31 30.14
CA ALA A 585 8.45 46.27 31.20
C ALA A 585 9.65 46.49 32.14
N GLU A 586 10.47 45.46 32.38
CA GLU A 586 11.68 45.56 33.20
C GLU A 586 12.82 46.29 32.44
N ASP A 587 13.01 46.02 31.15
CA ASP A 587 14.03 46.72 30.35
C ASP A 587 13.65 48.19 30.13
N MET A 588 12.38 48.50 29.81
CA MET A 588 11.87 49.89 29.77
C MET A 588 12.06 50.63 31.10
N LYS A 589 11.91 49.94 32.24
CA LYS A 589 12.14 50.49 33.59
C LYS A 589 13.63 50.72 33.87
N LYS A 590 14.51 49.86 33.34
CA LYS A 590 15.96 50.02 33.41
C LYS A 590 16.42 51.19 32.54
N GLU A 591 15.95 51.31 31.30
CA GLU A 591 16.20 52.48 30.44
C GLU A 591 15.76 53.79 31.11
N LEU A 592 14.57 53.80 31.73
CA LEU A 592 14.06 54.95 32.49
C LEU A 592 15.00 55.34 33.64
N GLU A 593 15.49 54.37 34.42
CA GLU A 593 16.40 54.65 35.55
C GLU A 593 17.80 55.05 35.07
N GLU A 594 18.31 54.48 33.97
CA GLU A 594 19.53 54.95 33.32
C GLU A 594 19.39 56.39 32.80
N LEU A 595 18.29 56.71 32.12
CA LEU A 595 18.00 58.06 31.64
C LEU A 595 17.90 59.05 32.81
N LYS A 596 17.24 58.65 33.90
CA LYS A 596 17.16 59.41 35.15
C LYS A 596 18.53 59.63 35.80
N GLN A 597 19.44 58.66 35.75
CA GLN A 597 20.84 58.84 36.16
C GLN A 597 21.61 59.79 35.23
N ARG A 598 21.43 59.70 33.91
CA ARG A 598 22.03 60.63 32.93
C ARG A 598 21.54 62.06 33.17
N CYS A 599 20.24 62.26 33.41
CA CYS A 599 19.67 63.55 33.80
C CYS A 599 20.15 64.06 35.18
N LYS A 600 20.50 63.17 36.11
CA LYS A 600 21.12 63.56 37.40
C LYS A 600 22.55 64.06 37.18
N LYS A 601 23.38 63.32 36.43
CA LYS A 601 24.74 63.73 36.07
C LYS A 601 24.76 65.08 35.34
N LEU A 602 23.87 65.26 34.35
CA LEU A 602 23.76 66.51 33.61
C LEU A 602 23.36 67.70 34.51
N LYS A 603 22.54 67.48 35.56
CA LYS A 603 22.24 68.51 36.57
C LYS A 603 23.44 68.81 37.48
N GLU A 604 24.24 67.81 37.82
CA GLU A 604 25.48 67.97 38.61
C GLU A 604 26.56 68.69 37.79
N GLU A 605 26.66 68.41 36.49
CA GLU A 605 27.48 69.15 35.52
C GLU A 605 27.00 70.60 35.40
N HIS A 606 25.69 70.85 35.20
CA HIS A 606 25.14 72.22 35.18
C HIS A 606 25.36 72.98 36.48
N ALA A 607 25.25 72.32 37.65
CA ALA A 607 25.59 72.94 38.92
C ALA A 607 27.08 73.31 39.00
N SER A 608 27.98 72.41 38.61
CA SER A 608 29.43 72.67 38.53
C SER A 608 29.78 73.80 37.56
N PHE A 609 29.06 73.93 36.44
CA PHE A 609 29.19 75.07 35.52
C PHE A 609 28.67 76.38 36.14
N HIS A 610 27.60 76.35 36.94
CA HIS A 610 27.16 77.51 37.72
C HIS A 610 28.19 77.87 38.81
N ASP A 611 28.66 76.91 39.61
CA ASP A 611 29.70 77.12 40.63
C ASP A 611 31.01 77.65 40.03
N LEU A 612 31.30 77.33 38.76
CA LEU A 612 32.43 77.90 38.01
C LEU A 612 32.12 79.32 37.51
N ALA A 613 30.93 79.56 36.96
CA ALA A 613 30.51 80.88 36.49
C ALA A 613 30.42 81.89 37.64
N ASP A 614 29.87 81.50 38.79
CA ASP A 614 29.72 82.35 39.98
C ASP A 614 31.09 82.66 40.59
N ARG A 615 32.03 81.71 40.63
CA ARG A 615 33.45 82.00 40.98
C ARG A 615 34.12 82.90 39.96
N MET A 616 33.87 82.73 38.66
CA MET A 616 34.39 83.65 37.65
C MET A 616 33.79 85.05 37.75
N ILE A 617 32.54 85.18 38.20
CA ILE A 617 31.92 86.47 38.51
C ILE A 617 32.55 87.06 39.77
N GLU A 618 32.73 86.29 40.85
CA GLU A 618 33.40 86.75 42.08
C GLU A 618 34.87 87.16 41.82
N ASP A 619 35.63 86.40 41.03
CA ASP A 619 36.98 86.78 40.59
C ASP A 619 36.95 88.09 39.77
N LYS A 620 35.93 88.30 38.94
CA LYS A 620 35.76 89.55 38.17
C LYS A 620 35.29 90.71 39.02
N ASP A 621 34.45 90.51 40.02
CA ASP A 621 34.02 91.55 40.95
C ASP A 621 35.13 91.90 41.95
N ASN A 622 36.01 90.95 42.30
CA ASN A 622 37.25 91.21 43.03
C ASN A 622 38.27 91.97 42.16
N GLU A 623 38.41 91.63 40.88
CA GLU A 623 39.22 92.38 39.91
C GLU A 623 38.65 93.80 39.71
N ILE A 624 37.34 93.95 39.53
CA ILE A 624 36.65 95.24 39.41
C ILE A 624 36.80 96.04 40.70
N SER A 625 36.70 95.42 41.88
CA SER A 625 36.92 96.09 43.17
C SER A 625 38.36 96.58 43.33
N ARG A 626 39.35 95.76 42.96
CA ARG A 626 40.77 96.16 42.94
C ARG A 626 40.99 97.30 41.94
N LEU A 627 40.46 97.18 40.72
CA LEU A 627 40.53 98.22 39.69
C LEU A 627 39.76 99.49 40.10
N LEU A 628 38.72 99.40 40.92
CA LEU A 628 38.00 100.55 41.48
C LEU A 628 38.79 101.22 42.59
N ASP A 629 39.44 100.47 43.49
CA ASP A 629 40.36 101.03 44.49
C ASP A 629 41.64 101.59 43.84
N GLU A 630 42.17 100.97 42.79
CA GLU A 630 43.22 101.53 41.94
C GLU A 630 42.73 102.79 41.20
N ASN A 631 41.52 102.79 40.63
CA ASN A 631 40.95 103.98 39.99
C ASN A 631 40.66 105.09 41.01
N LYS A 632 40.35 104.75 42.27
CA LYS A 632 40.16 105.66 43.39
C LYS A 632 41.49 106.21 43.91
N ASN A 633 42.54 105.40 43.97
CA ASN A 633 43.91 105.84 44.26
C ASN A 633 44.45 106.74 43.13
N LEU A 634 44.18 106.39 41.87
CA LEU A 634 44.45 107.22 40.69
C LEU A 634 43.60 108.50 40.70
N ARG A 635 42.33 108.45 41.10
CA ARG A 635 41.48 109.64 41.28
C ARG A 635 41.95 110.52 42.43
N GLN A 636 42.44 109.97 43.54
CA GLN A 636 43.06 110.73 44.62
C GLN A 636 44.39 111.37 44.15
N SER A 637 45.21 110.64 43.39
CA SER A 637 46.41 111.16 42.73
C SER A 637 46.07 112.28 41.73
N LEU A 638 45.01 112.13 40.93
CA LEU A 638 44.52 113.16 40.01
C LEU A 638 43.82 114.33 40.71
N GLN A 639 43.16 114.11 41.85
CA GLN A 639 42.57 115.17 42.70
C GLN A 639 43.64 115.90 43.54
N SER A 640 44.82 115.29 43.73
CA SER A 640 46.02 115.99 44.21
C SER A 640 46.63 116.91 43.13
N ARG A 641 46.02 116.97 41.94
CA ARG A 641 46.30 117.95 40.88
C ARG A 641 45.05 118.84 40.64
N PRO A 642 45.19 120.14 40.32
CA PRO A 642 44.05 121.04 40.13
C PRO A 642 43.09 120.62 38.99
N PRO A 643 41.81 121.03 39.03
CA PRO A 643 40.73 120.35 38.32
C PRO A 643 40.65 120.67 36.82
N ALA A 644 40.16 119.68 36.06
CA ALA A 644 39.61 119.80 34.72
C ALA A 644 38.25 119.08 34.66
N SER A 645 37.45 119.36 33.63
CA SER A 645 35.99 119.22 33.67
C SER A 645 35.40 118.00 32.93
N GLN A 646 34.10 117.79 33.20
CA GLN A 646 33.05 117.24 32.31
C GLN A 646 32.79 115.72 32.18
N ASN A 647 31.59 115.38 32.67
CA ASN A 647 30.46 114.81 31.90
C ASN A 647 30.29 113.27 31.82
N ASP A 648 29.02 112.86 31.81
CA ASP A 648 28.53 111.49 31.95
C ASP A 648 27.99 110.89 30.62
N ASN A 649 27.62 109.59 30.72
CA ASN A 649 26.46 108.95 30.09
C ASN A 649 26.57 108.46 28.61
N TYR A 650 26.36 107.16 28.36
CA TYR A 650 25.15 106.61 27.68
C TYR A 650 25.18 105.07 27.45
N ASN A 651 24.00 104.50 27.17
CA ASN A 651 23.70 103.06 26.93
C ASN A 651 23.29 102.78 25.45
N THR A 652 23.10 101.49 25.11
CA THR A 652 22.05 100.92 24.20
C THR A 652 22.43 100.43 22.78
N ALA A 653 22.16 99.15 22.48
CA ALA A 653 21.54 98.60 21.22
C ALA A 653 21.26 97.07 21.42
N LEU A 654 20.13 96.41 21.08
CA LEU A 654 19.31 96.27 19.82
C LEU A 654 19.98 95.30 18.80
N HIS A 655 19.32 94.33 18.14
CA HIS A 655 18.02 94.36 17.42
C HIS A 655 17.37 92.95 17.17
N LYS A 656 16.11 92.91 16.71
CA LYS A 656 15.42 91.74 16.06
C LYS A 656 15.44 91.82 14.52
N LEU A 657 15.16 90.72 13.80
CA LEU A 657 14.00 90.63 12.85
C LEU A 657 13.66 89.20 12.36
N ASP A 658 12.50 89.07 11.70
CA ASP A 658 11.70 87.85 11.47
C ASP A 658 11.73 87.34 9.97
N PRO A 659 10.65 86.86 9.26
CA PRO A 659 10.70 85.51 8.67
C PRO A 659 10.17 85.31 7.21
N THR A 660 10.30 84.08 6.65
CA THR A 660 9.44 83.58 5.56
C THR A 660 9.24 82.06 5.63
N ASN A 661 8.08 81.54 5.21
CA ASN A 661 7.68 80.13 5.40
C ASN A 661 7.59 79.30 4.11
N LEU A 662 8.20 78.11 4.13
CA LEU A 662 7.64 76.84 3.65
C LEU A 662 8.10 75.79 4.68
N SER A 663 7.19 75.00 5.24
CA SER A 663 7.55 74.08 6.34
C SER A 663 8.33 72.87 5.80
N PRO A 664 9.55 72.57 6.27
CA PRO A 664 10.29 71.39 5.80
C PRO A 664 9.57 70.08 6.13
N SER A 665 8.79 70.06 7.22
CA SER A 665 8.01 68.91 7.69
C SER A 665 7.04 68.33 6.64
N ASP A 666 6.49 69.16 5.75
CA ASP A 666 5.52 68.68 4.74
C ASP A 666 6.23 67.92 3.60
N ALA A 667 7.41 68.40 3.19
CA ALA A 667 8.24 67.73 2.19
C ALA A 667 8.84 66.42 2.74
N GLU A 668 9.31 66.43 3.99
CA GLU A 668 9.81 65.24 4.69
C GLU A 668 8.76 64.13 4.78
N HIS A 669 7.51 64.49 5.11
CA HIS A 669 6.41 63.52 5.17
C HIS A 669 6.12 62.85 3.82
N GLN A 670 6.15 63.62 2.72
CA GLN A 670 5.92 63.06 1.39
C GLN A 670 7.08 62.20 0.89
N ILE A 671 8.33 62.53 1.24
CA ILE A 671 9.51 61.67 0.99
C ILE A 671 9.36 60.33 1.73
N LEU A 672 8.91 60.35 2.99
CA LEU A 672 8.74 59.14 3.80
C LEU A 672 7.72 58.15 3.19
N ILE A 673 6.62 58.67 2.63
CA ILE A 673 5.59 57.86 1.94
C ILE A 673 6.16 57.21 0.67
N LEU A 674 6.89 57.97 -0.15
CA LEU A 674 7.50 57.45 -1.37
C LEU A 674 8.59 56.40 -1.08
N ALA A 675 9.41 56.62 -0.05
CA ALA A 675 10.40 55.64 0.42
C ALA A 675 9.74 54.33 0.86
N ARG A 676 8.62 54.40 1.61
CA ARG A 676 7.86 53.21 2.01
C ARG A 676 7.29 52.45 0.79
N GLN A 677 6.71 53.15 -0.18
CA GLN A 677 6.20 52.54 -1.41
C GLN A 677 7.31 51.93 -2.28
N GLN A 678 8.52 52.51 -2.25
CA GLN A 678 9.69 51.95 -2.92
C GLN A 678 10.13 50.64 -2.26
N ALA A 679 10.30 50.65 -0.93
CA ALA A 679 10.68 49.46 -0.16
C ALA A 679 9.68 48.29 -0.35
N GLN A 680 8.37 48.57 -0.37
CA GLN A 680 7.36 47.53 -0.61
C GLN A 680 7.49 46.89 -2.00
N ARG A 681 7.73 47.69 -3.05
CA ARG A 681 7.94 47.16 -4.42
C ARG A 681 9.27 46.41 -4.56
N GLU A 682 10.30 46.83 -3.83
CA GLU A 682 11.59 46.12 -3.78
C GLU A 682 11.46 44.80 -3.01
N GLU A 683 10.63 44.75 -1.95
CA GLU A 683 10.32 43.52 -1.23
C GLU A 683 9.52 42.53 -2.09
N GLU A 684 8.46 42.99 -2.78
CA GLU A 684 7.68 42.16 -3.72
C GLU A 684 8.57 41.60 -4.85
N LEU A 685 9.49 42.41 -5.40
CA LEU A 685 10.46 41.96 -6.38
C LEU A 685 11.44 40.92 -5.80
N ALA A 686 11.94 41.12 -4.58
CA ALA A 686 12.84 40.17 -3.92
C ALA A 686 12.14 38.85 -3.56
N GLN A 687 10.87 38.90 -3.14
CA GLN A 687 10.05 37.70 -2.91
C GLN A 687 9.82 36.93 -4.23
N SER A 688 9.49 37.63 -5.31
CA SER A 688 9.34 37.05 -6.65
C SER A 688 10.64 36.41 -7.16
N GLN A 689 11.78 37.10 -7.03
CA GLN A 689 13.10 36.58 -7.41
C GLN A 689 13.47 35.31 -6.63
N ARG A 690 13.22 35.26 -5.31
CA ARG A 690 13.43 34.04 -4.50
C ARG A 690 12.56 32.89 -4.97
N HIS A 691 11.29 33.14 -5.31
CA HIS A 691 10.39 32.10 -5.81
C HIS A 691 10.82 31.57 -7.19
N ILE A 692 11.27 32.46 -8.09
CA ILE A 692 11.83 32.07 -9.39
C ILE A 692 13.07 31.18 -9.21
N LEU A 693 13.99 31.54 -8.32
CA LEU A 693 15.20 30.74 -8.04
C LEU A 693 14.84 29.35 -7.47
N ALA A 694 13.91 29.29 -6.51
CA ALA A 694 13.45 28.00 -5.95
C ALA A 694 12.79 27.11 -7.01
N LEU A 695 11.99 27.67 -7.92
CA LEU A 695 11.41 26.92 -9.05
C LEU A 695 12.47 26.49 -10.09
N GLN A 696 13.56 27.24 -10.24
CA GLN A 696 14.69 26.84 -11.10
C GLN A 696 15.48 25.69 -10.48
N GLU A 697 15.73 25.72 -9.18
CA GLU A 697 16.36 24.64 -8.41
C GLU A 697 15.50 23.36 -8.48
N GLU A 698 14.19 23.45 -8.25
CA GLU A 698 13.24 22.33 -8.39
C GLU A 698 13.24 21.74 -9.82
N ILE A 699 13.33 22.58 -10.87
CA ILE A 699 13.42 22.11 -12.26
C ILE A 699 14.77 21.41 -12.54
N GLU A 700 15.88 21.92 -12.01
CA GLU A 700 17.20 21.30 -12.19
C GLU A 700 17.31 19.96 -11.44
N GLU A 701 16.71 19.85 -10.24
CA GLU A 701 16.58 18.57 -9.51
C GLU A 701 15.71 17.57 -10.29
N LEU A 702 14.52 17.97 -10.75
CA LEU A 702 13.62 17.11 -11.53
C LEU A 702 14.24 16.68 -12.87
N GLU A 703 15.02 17.54 -13.54
CA GLU A 703 15.80 17.16 -14.72
C GLU A 703 16.89 16.14 -14.37
N HIS A 704 17.59 16.30 -13.24
CA HIS A 704 18.60 15.35 -12.78
C HIS A 704 17.98 13.97 -12.45
N GLU A 705 16.86 13.93 -11.72
CA GLU A 705 16.11 12.70 -11.44
C GLU A 705 15.63 12.02 -12.72
N ASN A 706 15.08 12.78 -13.68
CA ASN A 706 14.59 12.24 -14.94
C ASN A 706 15.74 11.66 -15.81
N ARG A 707 16.90 12.32 -15.83
CA ARG A 707 18.13 11.79 -16.46
C ARG A 707 18.59 10.49 -15.77
N LEU A 708 18.53 10.42 -14.44
CA LEU A 708 18.91 9.22 -13.67
C LEU A 708 17.92 8.07 -13.89
N HIS A 709 16.62 8.33 -13.86
CA HIS A 709 15.58 7.34 -14.18
C HIS A 709 15.69 6.85 -15.62
N SER A 710 16.02 7.71 -16.59
CA SER A 710 16.28 7.32 -17.97
C SER A 710 17.49 6.36 -18.08
N GLN A 711 18.54 6.57 -17.29
CA GLN A 711 19.70 5.66 -17.22
C GLN A 711 19.33 4.32 -16.55
N GLN A 712 18.60 4.36 -15.44
CA GLN A 712 18.09 3.16 -14.75
C GLN A 712 17.18 2.34 -15.66
N GLU A 713 16.25 2.97 -16.37
CA GLU A 713 15.33 2.31 -17.30
C GLU A 713 16.09 1.71 -18.50
N ALA A 714 17.11 2.41 -19.03
CA ALA A 714 17.98 1.87 -20.08
C ALA A 714 18.78 0.64 -19.58
N MET A 715 19.33 0.69 -18.37
CA MET A 715 20.03 -0.42 -17.74
C MET A 715 19.11 -1.62 -17.53
N LEU A 716 17.94 -1.43 -16.92
CA LEU A 716 16.93 -2.48 -16.70
C LEU A 716 16.41 -3.06 -18.03
N LYS A 717 16.20 -2.24 -19.07
CA LYS A 717 15.88 -2.71 -20.43
C LYS A 717 17.00 -3.55 -21.02
N SER A 718 18.27 -3.23 -20.76
CA SER A 718 19.42 -4.04 -21.21
C SER A 718 19.52 -5.37 -20.47
N GLU A 719 19.29 -5.38 -19.16
CA GLU A 719 19.31 -6.55 -18.30
C GLU A 719 18.15 -7.50 -18.60
N LEU A 720 16.92 -6.98 -18.75
CA LEU A 720 15.74 -7.74 -19.17
C LEU A 720 15.99 -8.39 -20.54
N ARG A 721 16.56 -7.66 -21.51
CA ARG A 721 16.96 -8.23 -22.81
C ARG A 721 18.04 -9.30 -22.69
N ASN A 722 18.99 -9.17 -21.76
CA ASN A 722 20.01 -10.19 -21.50
C ASN A 722 19.39 -11.45 -20.86
N MET A 723 18.46 -11.28 -19.91
CA MET A 723 17.73 -12.37 -19.24
C MET A 723 16.74 -13.08 -20.18
N GLU A 724 16.15 -12.37 -21.14
CA GLU A 724 15.43 -13.00 -22.25
C GLU A 724 16.36 -13.83 -23.14
N ARG A 725 17.55 -13.31 -23.47
CA ARG A 725 18.52 -14.04 -24.30
C ARG A 725 19.08 -15.27 -23.58
N SER A 726 19.35 -15.22 -22.28
CA SER A 726 19.77 -16.41 -21.50
C SER A 726 18.66 -17.46 -21.43
N LYS A 727 17.44 -17.08 -21.04
CA LYS A 727 16.28 -18.00 -20.99
C LYS A 727 15.96 -18.65 -22.34
N LYS A 728 16.18 -17.93 -23.45
CA LYS A 728 16.02 -18.48 -24.81
C LYS A 728 17.16 -19.43 -25.19
N ARG A 729 18.39 -19.26 -24.66
CA ARG A 729 19.53 -20.19 -24.82
C ARG A 729 19.33 -21.51 -24.06
N GLU A 730 18.68 -21.50 -22.90
CA GLU A 730 18.41 -22.69 -22.07
C GLU A 730 17.57 -23.77 -22.80
N GLY A 731 16.71 -23.37 -23.73
CA GLY A 731 15.86 -24.28 -24.53
C GLY A 731 16.49 -24.80 -25.82
N VAL A 732 17.78 -24.54 -26.09
CA VAL A 732 18.43 -24.90 -27.36
C VAL A 732 19.01 -26.31 -27.29
N ASP A 733 18.70 -27.15 -28.29
CA ASP A 733 19.40 -28.42 -28.47
C ASP A 733 20.87 -28.19 -28.87
N MET A 734 21.77 -28.47 -27.93
CA MET A 734 23.22 -28.42 -28.13
C MET A 734 23.69 -29.41 -29.21
N THR A 735 22.94 -30.47 -29.49
CA THR A 735 23.25 -31.45 -30.57
C THR A 735 23.05 -30.82 -31.94
N TYR A 736 21.91 -30.18 -32.17
CA TYR A 736 21.62 -29.41 -33.38
C TYR A 736 22.60 -28.25 -33.57
N LEU A 737 22.88 -27.48 -32.51
CA LEU A 737 23.88 -26.40 -32.55
C LEU A 737 25.29 -26.93 -32.90
N LYS A 738 25.73 -28.03 -32.27
CA LYS A 738 26.98 -28.72 -32.60
C LYS A 738 27.04 -29.12 -34.07
N ASN A 739 25.95 -29.67 -34.62
CA ASN A 739 25.90 -30.08 -36.01
C ASN A 739 25.95 -28.89 -36.99
N ILE A 740 25.41 -27.72 -36.62
CA ILE A 740 25.55 -26.49 -37.40
C ILE A 740 26.97 -25.93 -37.31
N ILE A 741 27.60 -25.95 -36.14
CA ILE A 741 29.00 -25.51 -35.96
C ILE A 741 29.97 -26.44 -36.71
N LEU A 742 29.73 -27.76 -36.72
CA LEU A 742 30.48 -28.71 -37.54
C LEU A 742 30.34 -28.36 -39.03
N LYS A 743 29.11 -28.17 -39.53
CA LYS A 743 28.90 -27.72 -40.92
C LYS A 743 29.59 -26.40 -41.24
N LEU A 744 29.57 -25.42 -40.34
CA LEU A 744 30.29 -24.15 -40.51
C LEU A 744 31.80 -24.36 -40.68
N LEU A 745 32.39 -25.29 -39.92
CA LEU A 745 33.81 -25.64 -39.99
C LEU A 745 34.15 -26.51 -41.22
N GLU A 746 33.21 -27.32 -41.70
CA GLU A 746 33.34 -28.21 -42.87
C GLU A 746 33.15 -27.48 -44.21
N THR A 747 32.13 -26.63 -44.33
CA THR A 747 31.77 -25.94 -45.61
C THR A 747 32.29 -24.51 -45.69
N GLY A 748 32.52 -23.83 -44.56
CA GLY A 748 32.92 -22.42 -44.53
C GLY A 748 31.80 -21.43 -44.88
N GLU A 749 30.53 -21.87 -44.95
CA GLU A 749 29.37 -21.08 -45.37
C GLU A 749 28.88 -20.09 -44.29
N VAL A 750 29.77 -19.20 -43.82
CA VAL A 750 29.51 -18.23 -42.75
C VAL A 750 28.29 -17.36 -43.07
N GLU A 751 28.13 -16.91 -44.31
CA GLU A 751 27.01 -16.04 -44.72
C GLU A 751 25.63 -16.69 -44.54
N VAL A 752 25.55 -18.04 -44.62
CA VAL A 752 24.29 -18.80 -44.49
C VAL A 752 24.09 -19.33 -43.06
N LEU A 753 25.17 -19.78 -42.41
CA LEU A 753 25.09 -20.47 -41.12
C LEU A 753 25.24 -19.53 -39.91
N LEU A 754 25.92 -18.37 -40.04
CA LEU A 754 26.02 -17.38 -38.95
C LEU A 754 24.66 -16.82 -38.51
N PRO A 755 23.69 -16.49 -39.40
CA PRO A 755 22.35 -16.10 -38.98
C PRO A 755 21.63 -17.18 -38.16
N VAL A 756 21.82 -18.46 -38.51
CA VAL A 756 21.23 -19.58 -37.76
C VAL A 756 21.89 -19.74 -36.38
N ILE A 757 23.22 -19.65 -36.32
CA ILE A 757 23.97 -19.70 -35.05
C ILE A 757 23.57 -18.53 -34.15
N GLY A 758 23.49 -17.30 -34.67
CA GLY A 758 23.07 -16.13 -33.91
C GLY A 758 21.61 -16.14 -33.50
N MET A 759 20.73 -16.84 -34.24
CA MET A 759 19.35 -17.09 -33.82
C MET A 759 19.27 -18.12 -32.68
N LEU A 760 20.02 -19.22 -32.76
CA LEU A 760 20.08 -20.22 -31.68
C LEU A 760 20.73 -19.66 -30.42
N LEU A 761 21.93 -19.07 -30.56
CA LEU A 761 22.66 -18.46 -29.46
C LEU A 761 22.16 -17.06 -29.08
N GLN A 762 21.10 -16.56 -29.70
CA GLN A 762 20.48 -15.26 -29.37
C GLN A 762 21.52 -14.15 -29.27
N PHE A 763 22.24 -13.90 -30.37
CA PHE A 763 23.21 -12.81 -30.49
C PHE A 763 22.50 -11.45 -30.48
N SER A 764 23.15 -10.45 -29.91
CA SER A 764 22.73 -9.05 -30.06
C SER A 764 23.00 -8.53 -31.48
N PRO A 765 22.40 -7.40 -31.90
CA PRO A 765 22.73 -6.77 -33.17
C PRO A 765 24.21 -6.41 -33.30
N GLU A 766 24.85 -5.98 -32.20
CA GLU A 766 26.28 -5.66 -32.16
C GLU A 766 27.14 -6.92 -32.28
N GLU A 767 26.78 -8.03 -31.60
CA GLU A 767 27.46 -9.32 -31.71
C GLU A 767 27.37 -9.87 -33.15
N MET A 768 26.19 -9.82 -33.78
CA MET A 768 25.98 -10.24 -35.17
C MET A 768 26.80 -9.39 -36.15
N GLN A 769 26.76 -8.06 -36.03
CA GLN A 769 27.55 -7.16 -36.86
C GLN A 769 29.05 -7.39 -36.70
N LYS A 770 29.54 -7.60 -35.47
CA LYS A 770 30.95 -7.90 -35.18
C LYS A 770 31.40 -9.19 -35.86
N CYS A 771 30.60 -10.26 -35.78
CA CYS A 771 30.90 -11.50 -36.50
C CYS A 771 30.93 -11.30 -38.03
N GLN A 772 29.96 -10.58 -38.59
CA GLN A 772 29.92 -10.27 -40.03
C GLN A 772 31.12 -9.43 -40.49
N GLN A 773 31.49 -8.38 -39.74
CA GLN A 773 32.65 -7.53 -40.03
C GLN A 773 33.97 -8.31 -39.94
N THR A 774 34.17 -9.13 -38.90
CA THR A 774 35.38 -9.97 -38.79
C THR A 774 35.49 -11.00 -39.91
N TYR A 775 34.37 -11.52 -40.41
CA TYR A 775 34.37 -12.40 -41.58
C TYR A 775 34.74 -11.64 -42.87
N GLN A 776 34.09 -10.51 -43.14
CA GLN A 776 34.34 -9.66 -44.32
C GLN A 776 35.79 -9.18 -44.38
N ASN A 777 36.33 -8.63 -43.28
CA ASN A 777 37.73 -8.23 -43.16
C ASN A 777 38.73 -9.40 -43.39
N SER A 778 38.27 -10.65 -43.27
CA SER A 778 39.07 -11.85 -43.52
C SER A 778 38.89 -12.47 -44.91
N LYS A 779 38.02 -11.86 -45.74
CA LYS A 779 37.71 -12.21 -47.14
C LYS A 779 38.50 -11.33 -48.13
N ASP A 780 38.87 -10.11 -47.71
CA ASP A 780 39.62 -9.13 -48.51
C ASP A 780 41.16 -9.30 -48.49
N VAL A 781 41.67 -10.42 -47.96
CA VAL A 781 43.10 -10.77 -48.06
C VAL A 781 43.32 -11.58 -49.35
N PRO A 782 44.03 -11.04 -50.37
CA PRO A 782 44.17 -11.72 -51.66
C PRO A 782 45.09 -12.95 -51.56
N PRO A 783 44.83 -14.02 -52.33
CA PRO A 783 45.67 -15.22 -52.33
C PRO A 783 47.03 -14.94 -52.99
N SER A 784 48.11 -15.20 -52.25
CA SER A 784 49.47 -15.15 -52.81
C SER A 784 49.75 -16.43 -53.63
N PRO A 785 50.28 -16.34 -54.86
CA PRO A 785 50.33 -17.48 -55.79
C PRO A 785 51.54 -18.41 -55.55
N ALA A 786 51.29 -19.58 -54.96
CA ALA A 786 52.20 -20.72 -55.03
C ALA A 786 51.48 -22.07 -54.80
N SER A 787 51.99 -23.12 -55.43
CA SER A 787 51.74 -24.56 -55.15
C SER A 787 50.32 -25.10 -55.41
N ASP A 788 50.15 -25.73 -56.58
CA ASP A 788 48.97 -26.55 -56.90
C ASP A 788 48.79 -27.76 -55.97
N THR A 789 47.61 -27.88 -55.36
CA THR A 789 46.95 -29.18 -55.11
C THR A 789 45.43 -28.99 -55.07
N SER A 790 44.71 -29.72 -55.92
CA SER A 790 43.23 -29.65 -55.95
C SER A 790 42.61 -30.53 -54.86
N GLY A 791 41.86 -29.94 -53.93
CA GLY A 791 40.91 -30.72 -53.12
C GLY A 791 40.51 -30.12 -51.77
N SER A 792 39.24 -29.70 -51.69
CA SER A 792 38.42 -29.56 -50.46
C SER A 792 38.81 -28.53 -49.39
N GLY A 793 37.83 -27.69 -49.03
CA GLY A 793 37.71 -27.05 -47.71
C GLY A 793 38.74 -25.96 -47.35
N LEU A 794 38.31 -24.69 -47.35
CA LEU A 794 39.00 -23.62 -46.62
C LEU A 794 38.76 -23.77 -45.11
N SER A 795 39.42 -24.77 -44.52
CA SER A 795 39.31 -25.11 -43.10
C SER A 795 39.69 -23.92 -42.21
N LEU A 796 38.75 -23.50 -41.34
CA LEU A 796 38.94 -22.42 -40.37
C LEU A 796 40.08 -22.69 -39.37
N PHE A 797 40.54 -23.95 -39.24
CA PHE A 797 41.60 -24.33 -38.32
C PHE A 797 43.00 -23.81 -38.69
N SER A 798 43.26 -23.44 -39.95
CA SER A 798 44.54 -22.82 -40.37
C SER A 798 44.80 -21.43 -39.76
N ARG A 799 43.89 -20.92 -38.91
CA ARG A 799 44.02 -19.65 -38.19
C ARG A 799 44.39 -19.80 -36.70
N PHE A 800 44.50 -21.02 -36.18
CA PHE A 800 44.93 -21.28 -34.79
C PHE A 800 46.40 -21.73 -34.72
N SER A 801 47.31 -20.76 -34.70
CA SER A 801 48.69 -21.02 -34.26
C SER A 801 48.71 -21.29 -32.75
N PHE A 802 48.91 -22.54 -32.36
CA PHE A 802 49.29 -22.87 -30.98
C PHE A 802 50.74 -22.44 -30.74
N SER A 803 50.94 -21.66 -29.68
CA SER A 803 52.23 -21.31 -29.05
C SER A 803 52.16 -21.60 -27.56
#